data_AF-A0A7K4Z232-F1
#
_entry.id   AF-A0A7K4Z232-F1
#
_cell.length_a   1.000
_cell.length_b   1.000
_cell.length_c   1.000
_cell.angle_alpha   90.00
_cell.angle_beta   90.00
_cell.angle_gamma   90.00
#
_symmetry.space_group_name_H-M   'P 1'
#
loop_
_entity.id
_entity.type
_entity.pdbx_description
1 polymer ?
#
loop_
_entity_poly.entity_id
_entity_poly.type
_entity_poly.pdbx_seq_one_letter_code
_entity_poly.pdbx_strand_id
1 'polypeptide(L)'
;QESHDHVLLGIPVTREQMNHFRAAAETAQSELAALSVKYDYAQSELLELRSRMVSKEASFQELKAEAESYKENNARQKSRLLSLQARIQEMEGEACVLATSKNHAEVTAQVAFKENWELKEELRKQNAKLNKYLNDCEESMAQASKINRKYEELLTQLSELLDTDIREKEKPQEHLVSKISEICTENLTLRDQVAAFQEAINVHEMESKASRETIMRLVSEATKEQKKAAGYYQDMEKLTKDLGSAITGRESLEMEIRNLQGKLTANQKALDASKQELLNLKNSSSELDGSLKSSREEARTAQSSLVAFKEQIATLLSNGSAIVKPSEKAILEKIQEINCKEASKKIMVSHLETQIAKLTEALETQTRSYEEALERSRKAEKHSENFQDQLKHLEEELLSVDVMQDGLKLEKQKYLKFLEQLNEKMKLDSLAAEVGFDMNMDAILARVEKLVKLEGDAVVENKTMAYSLRRKLKSQKEKLESKELHMNLLRRKITQLEEEKQVRTALAVERDEANLAVRKLHKMMERLQKQLDLARETNTDLKAKLSETNELKIKTLEQNRTIEELSKSQGKLERMKEKAEKQLASVKSELLLKEHKANEDKEKTKNMLEAVTSEIKVLKTTLAELAKRERQLADFREVVSQMLGLNIASLALPDYEIITRLEGLIHSHQHHCFPCVCLKDVARAPEEHSQRNIQLLH
;
A
#
# COMPACT_ATOMS: atom_id res chain seq x y z
N GLN A 1 97.14 20.40 36.67
CA GLN A 1 97.84 21.44 37.47
C GLN A 1 97.10 21.48 38.80
N GLU A 2 97.65 21.20 39.98
CA GLU A 2 99.01 21.15 40.56
C GLU A 2 98.93 20.18 41.78
N SER A 3 99.83 19.20 41.94
CA SER A 3 101.08 19.19 42.75
C SER A 3 100.91 18.76 44.23
N HIS A 4 101.77 17.81 44.64
CA HIS A 4 102.32 17.56 46.01
C HIS A 4 101.34 17.05 47.10
N ASP A 5 101.70 16.26 48.11
CA ASP A 5 102.91 15.53 48.54
C ASP A 5 102.49 14.63 49.74
N HIS A 6 103.30 13.61 50.05
CA HIS A 6 103.58 13.01 51.38
C HIS A 6 102.43 12.34 52.22
N VAL A 7 102.45 11.02 52.49
CA VAL A 7 103.30 10.18 53.39
C VAL A 7 102.78 10.05 54.84
N LEU A 8 102.90 8.82 55.38
CA LEU A 8 102.70 8.29 56.77
C LEU A 8 101.25 7.86 57.12
N LEU A 9 100.96 6.67 57.67
CA LEU A 9 101.71 5.75 58.54
C LEU A 9 101.39 4.28 58.22
N GLY A 10 102.40 3.42 58.29
CA GLY A 10 102.23 1.96 58.29
C GLY A 10 101.67 1.45 59.61
N ILE A 11 100.62 0.64 59.52
CA ILE A 11 100.14 -0.28 60.56
C ILE A 11 100.21 -1.68 59.91
N PRO A 12 100.69 -2.74 60.59
CA PRO A 12 100.75 -4.06 59.98
C PRO A 12 99.32 -4.57 59.82
N VAL A 13 98.84 -4.58 58.58
CA VAL A 13 97.52 -5.10 58.20
C VAL A 13 97.67 -6.59 57.93
N THR A 14 97.01 -7.43 58.73
CA THR A 14 97.10 -8.89 58.65
C THR A 14 96.46 -9.44 57.35
N ARG A 15 96.89 -10.63 56.92
CA ARG A 15 96.48 -11.28 55.65
C ARG A 15 94.96 -11.41 55.44
N GLU A 16 94.19 -11.50 56.52
CA GLU A 16 92.72 -11.52 56.49
C GLU A 16 92.14 -10.18 56.04
N GLN A 17 92.74 -9.06 56.44
CA GLN A 17 92.31 -7.74 56.00
C GLN A 17 92.51 -7.57 54.49
N MET A 18 93.61 -8.08 53.92
CA MET A 18 93.82 -8.03 52.46
C MET A 18 92.78 -8.85 51.67
N ASN A 19 92.35 -10.01 52.16
CA ASN A 19 91.30 -10.80 51.52
C ASN A 19 89.93 -10.12 51.64
N HIS A 20 89.65 -9.50 52.79
CA HIS A 20 88.44 -8.70 52.96
C HIS A 20 88.40 -7.50 52.02
N PHE A 21 89.54 -6.80 51.84
CA PHE A 21 89.65 -5.70 50.89
C PHE A 21 89.51 -6.16 49.43
N ARG A 22 90.00 -7.37 49.07
CA ARG A 22 89.82 -7.91 47.71
C ARG A 22 88.37 -8.28 47.42
N ALA A 23 87.71 -9.02 48.31
CA ALA A 23 86.30 -9.38 48.13
C ALA A 23 85.40 -8.14 48.11
N ALA A 24 85.67 -7.14 48.96
CA ALA A 24 85.00 -5.85 48.92
C ALA A 24 85.24 -5.12 47.59
N ALA A 25 86.46 -5.18 47.04
CA ALA A 25 86.78 -4.56 45.75
C ALA A 25 86.11 -5.26 44.55
N GLU A 26 86.04 -6.60 44.54
CA GLU A 26 85.36 -7.37 43.49
C GLU A 26 83.83 -7.20 43.55
N THR A 27 83.27 -7.14 44.77
CA THR A 27 81.85 -6.83 44.98
C THR A 27 81.57 -5.40 44.53
N ALA A 28 82.42 -4.44 44.91
CA ALA A 28 82.34 -3.06 44.45
C ALA A 28 82.51 -2.95 42.92
N GLN A 29 83.35 -3.75 42.28
CA GLN A 29 83.49 -3.78 40.82
C GLN A 29 82.25 -4.37 40.13
N SER A 30 81.67 -5.43 40.67
CA SER A 30 80.43 -6.01 40.13
C SER A 30 79.24 -5.07 40.33
N GLU A 31 79.14 -4.42 41.50
CA GLU A 31 78.15 -3.38 41.76
C GLU A 31 78.37 -2.16 40.86
N LEU A 32 79.63 -1.75 40.63
CA LEU A 32 79.96 -0.68 39.71
C LEU A 32 79.57 -1.04 38.28
N ALA A 33 79.82 -2.27 37.82
CA ALA A 33 79.41 -2.71 36.49
C ALA A 33 77.88 -2.79 36.34
N ALA A 34 77.17 -3.28 37.35
CA ALA A 34 75.70 -3.30 37.37
C ALA A 34 75.13 -1.87 37.40
N LEU A 35 75.77 -0.94 38.12
CA LEU A 35 75.42 0.47 38.12
C LEU A 35 75.74 1.13 36.78
N SER A 36 76.85 0.79 36.13
CA SER A 36 77.19 1.29 34.79
C SER A 36 76.17 0.85 33.74
N VAL A 37 75.75 -0.42 33.73
CA VAL A 37 74.70 -0.87 32.80
C VAL A 37 73.36 -0.20 33.08
N LYS A 38 72.99 0.00 34.36
CA LYS A 38 71.78 0.75 34.72
C LYS A 38 71.90 2.22 34.33
N TYR A 39 73.08 2.81 34.46
CA TYR A 39 73.37 4.17 34.04
C TYR A 39 73.28 4.31 32.52
N ASP A 40 73.86 3.40 31.75
CA ASP A 40 73.79 3.39 30.28
C ASP A 40 72.35 3.18 29.78
N TYR A 41 71.59 2.31 30.45
CA TYR A 41 70.17 2.10 30.15
C TYR A 41 69.35 3.35 30.46
N ALA A 42 69.51 3.95 31.63
CA ALA A 42 68.84 5.20 31.99
C ALA A 42 69.26 6.37 31.09
N GLN A 43 70.52 6.40 30.65
CA GLN A 43 71.02 7.41 29.70
C GLN A 43 70.42 7.22 28.30
N SER A 44 70.26 5.97 27.86
CA SER A 44 69.59 5.64 26.59
C SER A 44 68.10 5.98 26.64
N GLU A 45 67.42 5.66 27.74
CA GLU A 45 66.01 6.01 27.96
C GLU A 45 65.83 7.54 28.05
N LEU A 46 66.75 8.26 28.70
CA LEU A 46 66.78 9.73 28.68
C LEU A 46 66.98 10.30 27.29
N LEU A 47 67.83 9.69 26.45
CA LEU A 47 68.02 10.11 25.06
C LEU A 47 66.78 9.85 24.21
N GLU A 48 66.12 8.71 24.38
CA GLU A 48 64.87 8.40 23.66
C GLU A 48 63.73 9.34 24.11
N LEU A 49 63.60 9.61 25.41
CA LEU A 49 62.63 10.57 25.94
C LEU A 49 62.93 12.00 25.46
N ARG A 50 64.20 12.40 25.40
CA ARG A 50 64.59 13.69 24.81
C ARG A 50 64.24 13.76 23.33
N SER A 51 64.49 12.71 22.55
CA SER A 51 64.11 12.65 21.14
C SER A 51 62.59 12.72 20.94
N ARG A 52 61.81 12.00 21.75
CA ARG A 52 60.34 12.10 21.76
C ARG A 52 59.85 13.48 22.18
N MET A 53 60.51 14.10 23.14
CA MET A 53 60.16 15.46 23.57
C MET A 53 60.45 16.47 22.47
N VAL A 54 61.58 16.34 21.75
CA VAL A 54 61.91 17.20 20.60
C VAL A 54 60.92 17.00 19.46
N SER A 55 60.51 15.77 19.15
CA SER A 55 59.52 15.53 18.10
C SER A 55 58.12 16.01 18.49
N LYS A 56 57.73 15.88 19.77
CA LYS A 56 56.49 16.46 20.28
C LYS A 56 56.52 17.99 20.28
N GLU A 57 57.64 18.60 20.65
CA GLU A 57 57.83 20.05 20.55
C GLU A 57 57.75 20.53 19.10
N ALA A 58 58.36 19.82 18.14
CA ALA A 58 58.24 20.15 16.71
C ALA A 58 56.78 20.08 16.24
N SER A 59 56.04 19.01 16.58
CA SER A 59 54.62 18.91 16.23
C SER A 59 53.74 19.98 16.90
N PHE A 60 54.12 20.42 18.10
CA PHE A 60 53.43 21.50 18.79
C PHE A 60 53.70 22.86 18.13
N GLN A 61 54.93 23.12 17.68
CA GLN A 61 55.28 24.33 16.94
C GLN A 61 54.57 24.38 15.57
N GLU A 62 54.44 23.24 14.88
CA GLU A 62 53.67 23.16 13.63
C GLU A 62 52.18 23.46 13.86
N LEU A 63 51.55 22.83 14.86
CA LEU A 63 50.15 23.14 15.23
C LEU A 63 49.97 24.59 15.68
N LYS A 64 50.97 25.18 16.35
CA LYS A 64 50.96 26.58 16.73
C LYS A 64 51.03 27.50 15.50
N ALA A 65 51.91 27.20 14.55
CA ALA A 65 52.01 27.95 13.29
C ALA A 65 50.73 27.83 12.46
N GLU A 66 50.11 26.66 12.42
CA GLU A 66 48.82 26.45 11.76
C GLU A 66 47.69 27.23 12.45
N ALA A 67 47.63 27.21 13.79
CA ALA A 67 46.68 28.02 14.57
C ALA A 67 46.89 29.53 14.36
N GLU A 68 48.13 30.00 14.23
CA GLU A 68 48.45 31.38 13.90
C GLU A 68 48.03 31.73 12.45
N SER A 69 48.27 30.84 11.49
CA SER A 69 47.78 30.99 10.10
C SER A 69 46.25 31.08 10.03
N TYR A 70 45.53 30.25 10.80
CA TYR A 70 44.07 30.34 10.90
C TYR A 70 43.60 31.66 11.54
N LYS A 71 44.28 32.14 12.58
CA LYS A 71 43.99 33.45 13.19
C LYS A 71 44.24 34.59 12.21
N GLU A 72 45.33 34.54 11.46
CA GLU A 72 45.65 35.54 10.44
C GLU A 72 44.64 35.53 9.30
N ASN A 73 44.27 34.34 8.79
CA ASN A 73 43.25 34.21 7.75
C ASN A 73 41.89 34.72 8.24
N ASN A 74 41.51 34.42 9.47
CA ASN A 74 40.28 34.93 10.07
C ASN A 74 40.35 36.47 10.25
N ALA A 75 41.50 37.03 10.65
CA ALA A 75 41.70 38.47 10.73
C ALA A 75 41.64 39.15 9.36
N ARG A 76 42.22 38.54 8.32
CA ARG A 76 42.14 39.03 6.93
C ARG A 76 40.71 38.98 6.40
N GLN A 77 39.98 37.89 6.64
CA GLN A 77 38.56 37.78 6.27
C GLN A 77 37.70 38.80 7.03
N LYS A 78 37.95 38.99 8.32
CA LYS A 78 37.26 40.00 9.14
C LYS A 78 37.57 41.43 8.66
N SER A 79 38.82 41.72 8.30
CA SER A 79 39.22 43.01 7.71
C SER A 79 38.57 43.24 6.35
N ARG A 80 38.46 42.19 5.52
CA ARG A 80 37.80 42.27 4.22
C ARG A 80 36.29 42.48 4.36
N LEU A 81 35.66 41.81 5.32
CA LEU A 81 34.26 42.03 5.68
C LEU A 81 34.02 43.47 6.18
N LEU A 82 34.89 43.98 7.06
CA LEU A 82 34.80 45.37 7.55
C LEU A 82 34.99 46.38 6.41
N SER A 83 35.93 46.13 5.49
CA SER A 83 36.13 46.99 4.31
C SER A 83 34.94 46.96 3.35
N LEU A 84 34.33 45.79 3.14
CA LEU A 84 33.12 45.67 2.32
C LEU A 84 31.91 46.32 3.01
N GLN A 85 31.78 46.19 4.33
CA GLN A 85 30.73 46.88 5.10
C GLN A 85 30.91 48.40 5.07
N ALA A 86 32.14 48.90 5.23
CA ALA A 86 32.43 50.33 5.11
C ALA A 86 32.10 50.86 3.72
N ARG A 87 32.42 50.09 2.66
CA ARG A 87 32.09 50.46 1.29
C ARG A 87 30.59 50.39 0.99
N ILE A 88 29.86 49.45 1.58
CA ILE A 88 28.39 49.42 1.50
C ILE A 88 27.81 50.65 2.19
N GLN A 89 28.28 51.00 3.39
CA GLN A 89 27.83 52.20 4.10
C GLN A 89 28.18 53.49 3.36
N GLU A 90 29.33 53.55 2.70
CA GLU A 90 29.71 54.68 1.83
C GLU A 90 28.80 54.78 0.61
N MET A 91 28.54 53.66 -0.08
CA MET A 91 27.60 53.60 -1.21
C MET A 91 26.15 53.91 -0.79
N GLU A 92 25.73 53.50 0.40
CA GLU A 92 24.43 53.85 0.99
C GLU A 92 24.35 55.34 1.35
N GLY A 93 25.44 55.90 1.88
CA GLY A 93 25.58 57.33 2.13
C GLY A 93 25.54 58.15 0.85
N GLU A 94 26.28 57.73 -0.18
CA GLU A 94 26.26 58.32 -1.52
C GLU A 94 24.87 58.19 -2.13
N ALA A 95 24.19 57.05 -2.04
CA ALA A 95 22.82 56.88 -2.52
C ALA A 95 21.83 57.78 -1.76
N CYS A 96 22.03 57.99 -0.46
CA CYS A 96 21.23 58.92 0.34
C CYS A 96 21.48 60.39 -0.08
N VAL A 97 22.73 60.76 -0.33
CA VAL A 97 23.10 62.09 -0.87
C VAL A 97 22.56 62.27 -2.29
N LEU A 98 22.58 61.23 -3.13
CA LEU A 98 22.04 61.25 -4.48
C LEU A 98 20.51 61.32 -4.47
N ALA A 99 19.86 60.62 -3.54
CA ALA A 99 18.41 60.69 -3.34
C ALA A 99 17.98 62.06 -2.83
N THR A 100 18.71 62.64 -1.88
CA THR A 100 18.45 64.01 -1.40
C THR A 100 18.75 65.06 -2.47
N SER A 101 19.82 64.90 -3.26
CA SER A 101 20.13 65.75 -4.42
C SER A 101 19.08 65.60 -5.52
N LYS A 102 18.59 64.39 -5.80
CA LYS A 102 17.50 64.14 -6.75
C LYS A 102 16.22 64.80 -6.26
N ASN A 103 15.85 64.60 -4.99
CA ASN A 103 14.68 65.24 -4.40
C ASN A 103 14.83 66.77 -4.42
N HIS A 104 16.02 67.30 -4.17
CA HIS A 104 16.28 68.74 -4.26
C HIS A 104 16.20 69.26 -5.71
N ALA A 105 16.73 68.53 -6.68
CA ALA A 105 16.61 68.86 -8.11
C ALA A 105 15.17 68.72 -8.61
N GLU A 106 14.41 67.76 -8.10
CA GLU A 106 13.00 67.53 -8.43
C GLU A 106 12.10 68.59 -7.80
N VAL A 107 12.37 68.99 -6.55
CA VAL A 107 11.74 70.16 -5.93
C VAL A 107 12.11 71.44 -6.66
N THR A 108 13.37 71.62 -7.05
CA THR A 108 13.81 72.79 -7.84
C THR A 108 13.17 72.79 -9.22
N ALA A 109 13.01 71.62 -9.87
CA ALA A 109 12.29 71.49 -11.12
C ALA A 109 10.79 71.75 -10.94
N GLN A 110 10.17 71.30 -9.86
CA GLN A 110 8.77 71.61 -9.54
C GLN A 110 8.56 73.09 -9.23
N VAL A 111 9.48 73.71 -8.49
CA VAL A 111 9.47 75.16 -8.26
C VAL A 111 9.65 75.89 -9.59
N ALA A 112 10.61 75.50 -10.42
CA ALA A 112 10.78 76.07 -11.75
C ALA A 112 9.57 75.82 -12.65
N PHE A 113 8.91 74.66 -12.60
CA PHE A 113 7.68 74.39 -13.34
C PHE A 113 6.52 75.24 -12.82
N LYS A 114 6.44 75.45 -11.51
CA LYS A 114 5.42 76.31 -10.88
C LYS A 114 5.69 77.76 -11.22
N GLU A 115 6.92 78.24 -11.15
CA GLU A 115 7.35 79.57 -11.60
C GLU A 115 7.14 79.72 -13.10
N ASN A 116 7.40 78.70 -13.93
CA ASN A 116 7.14 78.74 -15.37
C ASN A 116 5.63 78.72 -15.66
N TRP A 117 4.84 78.03 -14.84
CA TRP A 117 3.39 78.04 -14.92
C TRP A 117 2.81 79.38 -14.45
N GLU A 118 3.35 79.96 -13.37
CA GLU A 118 3.01 81.28 -12.83
C GLU A 118 3.47 82.39 -13.76
N LEU A 119 4.63 82.26 -14.42
CA LEU A 119 5.10 83.14 -15.48
C LEU A 119 4.29 82.93 -16.75
N LYS A 120 3.82 81.71 -17.07
CA LYS A 120 2.84 81.50 -18.15
C LYS A 120 1.48 82.07 -17.81
N GLU A 121 1.08 82.06 -16.54
CA GLU A 121 -0.18 82.64 -16.07
C GLU A 121 -0.08 84.16 -15.96
N GLU A 122 1.07 84.69 -15.53
CA GLU A 122 1.37 86.12 -15.54
C GLU A 122 1.61 86.58 -16.97
N LEU A 123 2.20 85.77 -17.84
CA LEU A 123 2.23 86.01 -19.29
C LEU A 123 0.80 85.95 -19.83
N ARG A 124 -0.07 85.01 -19.44
CA ARG A 124 -1.48 85.01 -19.83
C ARG A 124 -2.23 86.24 -19.29
N LYS A 125 -1.92 86.71 -18.07
CA LYS A 125 -2.54 87.89 -17.45
C LYS A 125 -2.00 89.19 -18.01
N GLN A 126 -0.71 89.28 -18.31
CA GLN A 126 -0.07 90.40 -18.99
C GLN A 126 -0.45 90.38 -20.47
N ASN A 127 -0.65 89.20 -21.08
CA ASN A 127 -1.23 89.03 -22.41
C ASN A 127 -2.73 89.35 -22.39
N ALA A 128 -3.45 89.10 -21.29
CA ALA A 128 -4.84 89.52 -21.11
C ALA A 128 -4.94 91.04 -20.82
N LYS A 129 -4.00 91.62 -20.08
CA LYS A 129 -3.86 93.07 -19.86
C LYS A 129 -3.38 93.77 -21.13
N LEU A 130 -2.46 93.17 -21.88
CA LEU A 130 -2.00 93.62 -23.18
C LEU A 130 -3.12 93.48 -24.19
N ASN A 131 -3.90 92.39 -24.19
CA ASN A 131 -5.14 92.24 -24.96
C ASN A 131 -6.24 93.21 -24.52
N LYS A 132 -6.23 93.66 -23.25
CA LYS A 132 -7.13 94.69 -22.76
C LYS A 132 -6.68 96.09 -23.19
N TYR A 133 -5.39 96.41 -23.08
CA TYR A 133 -4.80 97.64 -23.62
C TYR A 133 -4.82 97.65 -25.15
N LEU A 134 -4.74 96.46 -25.80
CA LEU A 134 -5.00 96.25 -27.22
C LEU A 134 -6.46 96.52 -27.48
N ASN A 135 -7.42 95.90 -26.78
CA ASN A 135 -8.84 96.18 -26.96
C ASN A 135 -9.19 97.67 -26.75
N ASP A 136 -8.61 98.33 -25.75
CA ASP A 136 -8.85 99.76 -25.47
C ASP A 136 -8.17 100.67 -26.53
N CYS A 137 -6.98 100.29 -27.03
CA CYS A 137 -6.31 100.96 -28.14
C CYS A 137 -6.93 100.60 -29.50
N GLU A 138 -7.57 99.44 -29.62
CA GLU A 138 -8.33 98.93 -30.75
C GLU A 138 -9.72 99.53 -30.76
N GLU A 139 -10.33 99.95 -29.65
CA GLU A 139 -11.53 100.78 -29.67
C GLU A 139 -11.20 102.19 -30.16
N SER A 140 -10.06 102.75 -29.74
CA SER A 140 -9.53 104.04 -30.20
C SER A 140 -9.02 103.99 -31.66
N MET A 141 -8.44 102.88 -32.11
CA MET A 141 -8.08 102.63 -33.51
C MET A 141 -9.29 102.17 -34.34
N ALA A 142 -10.30 101.50 -33.78
CA ALA A 142 -11.54 101.16 -34.47
C ALA A 142 -12.44 102.37 -34.73
N GLN A 143 -12.10 103.56 -34.21
CA GLN A 143 -12.62 104.84 -34.70
C GLN A 143 -11.72 105.46 -35.78
N ALA A 144 -10.39 105.42 -35.64
CA ALA A 144 -9.46 106.14 -36.53
C ALA A 144 -8.85 105.29 -37.67
N SER A 145 -9.16 104.01 -37.72
CA SER A 145 -9.06 103.13 -38.88
C SER A 145 -10.32 102.28 -39.08
N LYS A 146 -11.47 102.73 -38.54
CA LYS A 146 -12.77 102.41 -39.15
C LYS A 146 -12.84 102.83 -40.61
N ILE A 147 -11.92 103.67 -41.07
CA ILE A 147 -11.95 104.20 -42.42
C ILE A 147 -10.74 103.74 -43.27
N ASN A 148 -9.49 103.73 -42.78
CA ASN A 148 -8.35 103.48 -43.69
C ASN A 148 -7.63 102.15 -43.52
N ARG A 149 -7.33 101.73 -42.29
CA ARG A 149 -6.60 100.48 -42.04
C ARG A 149 -7.51 99.25 -42.18
N LYS A 150 -8.84 99.38 -42.00
CA LYS A 150 -9.85 98.34 -42.35
C LYS A 150 -9.78 97.84 -43.80
N TYR A 151 -9.16 98.58 -44.72
CA TYR A 151 -9.07 98.16 -46.11
C TYR A 151 -7.70 97.53 -46.44
N GLU A 152 -6.61 98.02 -45.86
CA GLU A 152 -5.25 97.48 -46.10
C GLU A 152 -4.90 96.32 -45.16
N GLU A 153 -5.25 96.36 -43.87
CA GLU A 153 -4.99 95.27 -42.92
C GLU A 153 -5.92 94.07 -43.15
N LEU A 154 -7.14 94.25 -43.67
CA LEU A 154 -7.99 93.09 -44.02
C LEU A 154 -7.35 92.25 -45.13
N LEU A 155 -6.63 92.88 -46.06
CA LEU A 155 -5.87 92.18 -47.10
C LEU A 155 -4.64 91.49 -46.52
N THR A 156 -3.82 92.19 -45.72
CA THR A 156 -2.57 91.62 -45.17
C THR A 156 -2.80 90.62 -44.04
N GLN A 157 -3.83 90.80 -43.21
CA GLN A 157 -4.17 89.88 -42.11
C GLN A 157 -4.93 88.65 -42.59
N LEU A 158 -5.81 88.73 -43.61
CA LEU A 158 -6.35 87.51 -44.24
C LEU A 158 -5.23 86.70 -44.90
N SER A 159 -4.22 87.35 -45.45
CA SER A 159 -3.02 86.69 -46.00
C SER A 159 -2.15 86.02 -44.95
N GLU A 160 -1.88 86.68 -43.82
CA GLU A 160 -1.11 86.09 -42.72
C GLU A 160 -1.91 85.04 -41.91
N LEU A 161 -3.23 85.22 -41.71
CA LEU A 161 -4.08 84.23 -41.03
C LEU A 161 -4.33 82.97 -41.88
N LEU A 162 -4.29 83.09 -43.20
CA LEU A 162 -4.39 81.98 -44.15
C LEU A 162 -3.00 81.47 -44.61
N ASP A 163 -1.92 81.98 -44.00
CA ASP A 163 -0.50 81.70 -44.27
C ASP A 163 -0.14 81.65 -45.77
N THR A 164 -0.58 82.66 -46.53
CA THR A 164 -0.40 82.77 -47.98
C THR A 164 0.02 84.18 -48.39
N ASP A 165 1.22 84.33 -48.99
CA ASP A 165 1.77 85.64 -49.38
C ASP A 165 1.12 86.19 -50.67
N ILE A 166 0.55 87.38 -50.59
CA ILE A 166 -0.16 88.09 -51.67
C ILE A 166 0.62 89.28 -52.23
N ARG A 167 1.86 89.54 -51.77
CA ARG A 167 2.63 90.73 -52.18
C ARG A 167 2.91 90.86 -53.68
N GLU A 168 2.88 89.78 -54.46
CA GLU A 168 3.15 89.78 -55.91
C GLU A 168 1.91 89.52 -56.79
N LYS A 169 0.70 89.44 -56.20
CA LYS A 169 -0.51 89.10 -56.94
C LYS A 169 -1.25 90.36 -57.38
N GLU A 170 -1.51 90.50 -58.69
CA GLU A 170 -2.16 91.69 -59.28
C GLU A 170 -3.58 91.96 -58.76
N LYS A 171 -4.23 90.99 -58.07
CA LYS A 171 -5.55 91.14 -57.44
C LYS A 171 -5.69 90.29 -56.15
N PRO A 172 -5.23 90.80 -55.00
CA PRO A 172 -5.13 90.02 -53.76
C PRO A 172 -6.48 89.63 -53.13
N GLN A 173 -7.56 90.34 -53.43
CA GLN A 173 -8.89 90.11 -52.85
C GLN A 173 -9.55 88.80 -53.35
N GLU A 174 -9.42 88.47 -54.64
CA GLU A 174 -10.03 87.26 -55.24
C GLU A 174 -9.32 85.97 -54.79
N HIS A 175 -8.00 86.04 -54.60
CA HIS A 175 -7.18 84.92 -54.13
C HIS A 175 -7.47 84.57 -52.66
N LEU A 176 -7.71 85.59 -51.82
CA LEU A 176 -8.11 85.38 -50.43
C LEU A 176 -9.52 84.79 -50.34
N VAL A 177 -10.47 85.23 -51.17
CA VAL A 177 -11.82 84.64 -51.23
C VAL A 177 -11.78 83.18 -51.66
N SER A 178 -10.96 82.80 -52.66
CA SER A 178 -10.79 81.39 -53.04
C SER A 178 -10.20 80.56 -51.89
N LYS A 179 -9.25 81.12 -51.13
CA LYS A 179 -8.63 80.42 -49.99
C LYS A 179 -9.58 80.27 -48.80
N ILE A 180 -10.41 81.29 -48.52
CA ILE A 180 -11.48 81.20 -47.53
C ILE A 180 -12.53 80.16 -47.96
N SER A 181 -12.86 80.11 -49.25
CA SER A 181 -13.79 79.12 -49.81
C SER A 181 -13.25 77.70 -49.61
N GLU A 182 -11.96 77.50 -49.88
CA GLU A 182 -11.25 76.23 -49.62
C GLU A 182 -11.29 75.84 -48.14
N ILE A 183 -11.01 76.78 -47.22
CA ILE A 183 -11.10 76.55 -45.77
C ILE A 183 -12.54 76.30 -45.29
N CYS A 184 -13.53 76.93 -45.90
CA CYS A 184 -14.94 76.67 -45.59
C CYS A 184 -15.35 75.27 -46.07
N THR A 185 -14.91 74.84 -47.26
CA THR A 185 -15.12 73.47 -47.73
C THR A 185 -14.35 72.47 -46.88
N GLU A 186 -13.12 72.80 -46.46
CA GLU A 186 -12.32 71.98 -45.56
C GLU A 186 -12.97 71.88 -44.18
N ASN A 187 -13.49 72.97 -43.60
CA ASN A 187 -14.26 72.94 -42.36
C ASN A 187 -15.55 72.13 -42.46
N LEU A 188 -16.25 72.19 -43.60
CA LEU A 188 -17.39 71.31 -43.87
C LEU A 188 -16.93 69.86 -43.90
N THR A 189 -15.85 69.54 -44.62
CA THR A 189 -15.31 68.18 -44.64
C THR A 189 -14.78 67.72 -43.28
N LEU A 190 -14.22 68.61 -42.46
CA LEU A 190 -13.76 68.32 -41.10
C LEU A 190 -14.95 68.12 -40.16
N ARG A 191 -16.04 68.88 -40.31
CA ARG A 191 -17.29 68.62 -39.58
C ARG A 191 -17.91 67.29 -39.99
N ASP A 192 -17.91 66.97 -41.28
CA ASP A 192 -18.38 65.69 -41.79
C ASP A 192 -17.48 64.54 -41.29
N GLN A 193 -16.16 64.75 -41.20
CA GLN A 193 -15.22 63.81 -40.58
C GLN A 193 -15.45 63.67 -39.08
N VAL A 194 -15.73 64.76 -38.36
CA VAL A 194 -16.07 64.73 -36.92
C VAL A 194 -17.38 63.98 -36.72
N ALA A 195 -18.39 64.19 -37.57
CA ALA A 195 -19.64 63.45 -37.53
C ALA A 195 -19.42 61.96 -37.84
N ALA A 196 -18.59 61.63 -38.84
CA ALA A 196 -18.21 60.26 -39.17
C ALA A 196 -17.41 59.59 -38.03
N PHE A 197 -16.49 60.31 -37.36
CA PHE A 197 -15.78 59.80 -36.19
C PHE A 197 -16.72 59.61 -35.00
N GLN A 198 -17.68 60.52 -34.79
CA GLN A 198 -18.69 60.36 -33.74
C GLN A 198 -19.59 59.15 -33.99
N GLU A 199 -20.00 58.93 -35.25
CA GLU A 199 -20.75 57.74 -35.66
C GLU A 199 -19.90 56.47 -35.50
N ALA A 200 -18.64 56.48 -35.92
CA ALA A 200 -17.71 55.35 -35.73
C ALA A 200 -17.46 55.04 -34.24
N ILE A 201 -17.35 56.06 -33.38
CA ILE A 201 -17.25 55.89 -31.92
C ILE A 201 -18.53 55.25 -31.38
N ASN A 202 -19.71 55.73 -31.80
CA ASN A 202 -20.99 55.16 -31.36
C ASN A 202 -21.16 53.71 -31.83
N VAL A 203 -20.81 53.41 -33.09
CA VAL A 203 -20.81 52.04 -33.63
C VAL A 203 -19.84 51.17 -32.84
N HIS A 204 -18.60 51.61 -32.59
CA HIS A 204 -17.63 50.86 -31.80
C HIS A 204 -18.09 50.67 -30.35
N GLU A 205 -18.78 51.64 -29.74
CA GLU A 205 -19.36 51.49 -28.41
C GLU A 205 -20.47 50.44 -28.39
N MET A 206 -21.34 50.45 -29.40
CA MET A 206 -22.40 49.45 -29.57
C MET A 206 -21.82 48.05 -29.85
N GLU A 207 -20.78 47.95 -30.68
CA GLU A 207 -20.03 46.72 -30.93
C GLU A 207 -19.33 46.22 -29.67
N SER A 208 -18.74 47.11 -28.88
CA SER A 208 -18.11 46.78 -27.59
C SER A 208 -19.14 46.27 -26.57
N LYS A 209 -20.34 46.87 -26.54
CA LYS A 209 -21.48 46.40 -25.73
C LYS A 209 -21.94 45.01 -26.18
N ALA A 210 -22.18 44.81 -27.47
CA ALA A 210 -22.57 43.52 -28.03
C ALA A 210 -21.51 42.43 -27.82
N SER A 211 -20.22 42.80 -27.91
CA SER A 211 -19.09 41.92 -27.65
C SER A 211 -19.04 41.50 -26.18
N ARG A 212 -19.24 42.45 -25.26
CA ARG A 212 -19.29 42.18 -23.81
C ARG A 212 -20.44 41.26 -23.43
N GLU A 213 -21.61 41.47 -24.01
CA GLU A 213 -22.77 40.59 -23.82
C GLU A 213 -22.52 39.18 -24.38
N THR A 214 -21.88 39.09 -25.53
CA THR A 214 -21.49 37.79 -26.12
C THR A 214 -20.46 37.07 -25.26
N ILE A 215 -19.45 37.78 -24.75
CA ILE A 215 -18.50 37.24 -23.77
C ILE A 215 -19.22 36.76 -22.51
N MET A 216 -20.14 37.56 -21.94
CA MET A 216 -20.92 37.13 -20.77
C MET A 216 -21.76 35.88 -21.03
N ARG A 217 -22.38 35.78 -22.21
CA ARG A 217 -23.14 34.59 -22.63
C ARG A 217 -22.23 33.37 -22.74
N LEU A 218 -21.10 33.51 -23.43
CA LEU A 218 -20.10 32.44 -23.57
C LEU A 218 -19.49 32.02 -22.23
N VAL A 219 -19.23 32.95 -21.32
CA VAL A 219 -18.78 32.64 -19.94
C VAL A 219 -19.87 31.89 -19.17
N SER A 220 -21.13 32.28 -19.33
CA SER A 220 -22.27 31.58 -18.70
C SER A 220 -22.48 30.17 -19.27
N GLU A 221 -22.26 29.98 -20.57
CA GLU A 221 -22.29 28.67 -21.23
C GLU A 221 -21.09 27.82 -20.81
N ALA A 222 -19.88 28.38 -20.80
CA ALA A 222 -18.66 27.71 -20.37
C ALA A 222 -18.75 27.26 -18.90
N THR A 223 -19.29 28.09 -18.01
CA THR A 223 -19.50 27.71 -16.60
C THR A 223 -20.58 26.65 -16.43
N LYS A 224 -21.64 26.66 -17.25
CA LYS A 224 -22.63 25.57 -17.28
C LYS A 224 -22.01 24.26 -17.76
N GLU A 225 -21.24 24.29 -18.84
CA GLU A 225 -20.54 23.12 -19.35
C GLU A 225 -19.47 22.61 -18.39
N GLN A 226 -18.74 23.50 -17.70
CA GLN A 226 -17.81 23.12 -16.64
C GLN A 226 -18.53 22.39 -15.50
N LYS A 227 -19.71 22.86 -15.08
CA LYS A 227 -20.53 22.19 -14.05
C LYS A 227 -21.03 20.82 -14.53
N LYS A 228 -21.46 20.71 -15.79
CA LYS A 228 -21.87 19.42 -16.38
C LYS A 228 -20.69 18.45 -16.46
N ALA A 229 -19.53 18.92 -16.91
CA ALA A 229 -18.29 18.14 -16.96
C ALA A 229 -17.88 17.65 -15.56
N ALA A 230 -17.94 18.52 -14.55
CA ALA A 230 -17.70 18.13 -13.16
C ALA A 230 -18.69 17.06 -12.68
N GLY A 231 -19.98 17.18 -13.04
CA GLY A 231 -20.99 16.15 -12.81
C GLY A 231 -20.63 14.82 -13.47
N TYR A 232 -20.23 14.84 -14.75
CA TYR A 232 -19.78 13.63 -15.46
C TYR A 232 -18.58 12.98 -14.79
N TYR A 233 -17.60 13.75 -14.31
CA TYR A 233 -16.46 13.18 -13.57
C TYR A 233 -16.89 12.50 -12.27
N GLN A 234 -17.82 13.09 -11.52
CA GLN A 234 -18.37 12.48 -10.30
C GLN A 234 -19.13 11.19 -10.61
N ASP A 235 -19.95 11.18 -11.65
CA ASP A 235 -20.67 9.99 -12.11
C ASP A 235 -19.70 8.90 -12.59
N MET A 236 -18.64 9.27 -13.30
CA MET A 236 -17.61 8.34 -13.78
C MET A 236 -16.80 7.74 -12.64
N GLU A 237 -16.48 8.54 -11.60
CA GLU A 237 -15.85 8.06 -10.37
C GLU A 237 -16.78 7.09 -9.60
N LYS A 238 -18.07 7.42 -9.50
CA LYS A 238 -19.07 6.55 -8.89
C LYS A 238 -19.20 5.22 -9.63
N LEU A 239 -19.34 5.26 -10.96
CA LEU A 239 -19.37 4.07 -11.81
C LEU A 239 -18.09 3.24 -11.68
N THR A 240 -16.93 3.89 -11.53
CA THR A 240 -15.65 3.19 -11.32
C THR A 240 -15.63 2.46 -9.98
N LYS A 241 -16.12 3.10 -8.91
CA LYS A 241 -16.27 2.46 -7.58
C LYS A 241 -17.26 1.30 -7.62
N ASP A 242 -18.41 1.50 -8.25
CA ASP A 242 -19.45 0.46 -8.41
C ASP A 242 -18.91 -0.72 -9.22
N LEU A 243 -18.19 -0.47 -10.31
CA LEU A 243 -17.49 -1.49 -11.10
C LEU A 243 -16.46 -2.26 -10.26
N GLY A 244 -15.65 -1.55 -9.46
CA GLY A 244 -14.71 -2.17 -8.54
C GLY A 244 -15.41 -3.11 -7.55
N SER A 245 -16.51 -2.66 -6.95
CA SER A 245 -17.32 -3.48 -6.03
C SER A 245 -17.91 -4.71 -6.75
N ALA A 246 -18.43 -4.56 -7.97
CA ALA A 246 -18.98 -5.65 -8.76
C ALA A 246 -17.91 -6.67 -9.17
N ILE A 247 -16.69 -6.21 -9.51
CA ILE A 247 -15.55 -7.08 -9.80
C ILE A 247 -15.19 -7.92 -8.57
N THR A 248 -15.07 -7.30 -7.39
CA THR A 248 -14.77 -8.04 -6.15
C THR A 248 -15.87 -9.05 -5.80
N GLY A 249 -17.14 -8.69 -6.00
CA GLY A 249 -18.27 -9.62 -5.85
C GLY A 249 -18.19 -10.80 -6.81
N ARG A 250 -17.92 -10.55 -8.10
CA ARG A 250 -17.74 -11.61 -9.11
C ARG A 250 -16.58 -12.54 -8.73
N GLU A 251 -15.44 -12.02 -8.30
CA GLU A 251 -14.29 -12.82 -7.91
C GLU A 251 -14.59 -13.73 -6.70
N SER A 252 -15.37 -13.24 -5.74
CA SER A 252 -15.83 -14.04 -4.60
C SER A 252 -16.74 -15.19 -5.03
N LEU A 253 -17.69 -14.93 -5.93
CA LEU A 253 -18.57 -15.97 -6.50
C LEU A 253 -17.79 -16.97 -7.37
N GLU A 254 -16.80 -16.53 -8.15
CA GLU A 254 -15.93 -17.42 -8.91
C GLU A 254 -15.08 -18.34 -8.00
N MET A 255 -14.69 -17.85 -6.82
CA MET A 255 -14.02 -18.67 -5.81
C MET A 255 -14.98 -19.72 -5.22
N GLU A 256 -16.22 -19.32 -4.93
CA GLU A 256 -17.25 -20.23 -4.44
C GLU A 256 -17.63 -21.29 -5.48
N ILE A 257 -17.79 -20.92 -6.74
CA ILE A 257 -18.03 -21.85 -7.86
C ILE A 257 -16.90 -22.88 -7.94
N ARG A 258 -15.64 -22.44 -7.88
CA ARG A 258 -14.49 -23.37 -7.88
C ARG A 258 -14.50 -24.32 -6.69
N ASN A 259 -14.86 -23.82 -5.50
CA ASN A 259 -14.99 -24.65 -4.31
C ASN A 259 -16.12 -25.69 -4.46
N LEU A 260 -17.29 -25.28 -4.96
CA LEU A 260 -18.42 -26.16 -5.23
C LEU A 260 -18.09 -27.20 -6.31
N GLN A 261 -17.38 -26.82 -7.36
CA GLN A 261 -16.86 -27.76 -8.37
C GLN A 261 -15.89 -28.76 -7.74
N GLY A 262 -14.98 -28.30 -6.87
CA GLY A 262 -14.10 -29.17 -6.08
C GLY A 262 -14.88 -30.18 -5.24
N LYS A 263 -15.90 -29.73 -4.50
CA LYS A 263 -16.78 -30.60 -3.73
C LYS A 263 -17.57 -31.59 -4.60
N LEU A 264 -18.09 -31.14 -5.74
CA LEU A 264 -18.82 -31.98 -6.69
C LEU A 264 -17.93 -33.10 -7.24
N THR A 265 -16.70 -32.78 -7.65
CA THR A 265 -15.76 -33.79 -8.15
C THR A 265 -15.32 -34.77 -7.06
N ALA A 266 -15.14 -34.31 -5.82
CA ALA A 266 -14.86 -35.19 -4.68
C ALA A 266 -16.04 -36.14 -4.38
N ASN A 267 -17.27 -35.61 -4.36
CA ASN A 267 -18.47 -36.42 -4.18
C ASN A 267 -18.67 -37.41 -5.33
N GLN A 268 -18.39 -37.01 -6.57
CA GLN A 268 -18.46 -37.91 -7.72
C GLN A 268 -17.47 -39.07 -7.59
N LYS A 269 -16.22 -38.80 -7.19
CA LYS A 269 -15.21 -39.84 -6.93
C LYS A 269 -15.63 -40.77 -5.79
N ALA A 270 -16.18 -40.23 -4.70
CA ALA A 270 -16.67 -41.02 -3.58
C ALA A 270 -17.86 -41.92 -3.99
N LEU A 271 -18.77 -41.38 -4.81
CA LEU A 271 -19.89 -42.14 -5.36
C LEU A 271 -19.40 -43.28 -6.27
N ASP A 272 -18.44 -43.01 -7.14
CA ASP A 272 -17.90 -44.03 -8.05
C ASP A 272 -17.11 -45.10 -7.30
N ALA A 273 -16.38 -44.73 -6.24
CA ALA A 273 -15.76 -45.69 -5.32
C ALA A 273 -16.81 -46.57 -4.63
N SER A 274 -17.89 -45.98 -4.09
CA SER A 274 -18.98 -46.72 -3.46
C SER A 274 -19.71 -47.65 -4.44
N LYS A 275 -19.92 -47.22 -5.70
CA LYS A 275 -20.47 -48.08 -6.76
C LYS A 275 -19.56 -49.27 -7.04
N GLN A 276 -18.24 -49.06 -7.08
CA GLN A 276 -17.27 -50.12 -7.30
C GLN A 276 -17.26 -51.12 -6.13
N GLU A 277 -17.30 -50.63 -4.89
CA GLU A 277 -17.43 -51.47 -3.69
C GLU A 277 -18.72 -52.30 -3.73
N LEU A 278 -19.84 -51.69 -4.13
CA LEU A 278 -21.13 -52.38 -4.25
C LEU A 278 -21.09 -53.46 -5.35
N LEU A 279 -20.45 -53.18 -6.48
CA LEU A 279 -20.20 -54.18 -7.54
C LEU A 279 -19.36 -55.35 -7.03
N ASN A 280 -18.28 -55.07 -6.30
CA ASN A 280 -17.43 -56.10 -5.71
C ASN A 280 -18.21 -56.94 -4.68
N LEU A 281 -18.99 -56.30 -3.81
CA LEU A 281 -19.88 -56.97 -2.86
C LEU A 281 -20.90 -57.86 -3.57
N LYS A 282 -21.53 -57.37 -4.64
CA LYS A 282 -22.46 -58.16 -5.45
C LYS A 282 -21.80 -59.40 -6.05
N ASN A 283 -20.59 -59.25 -6.59
CA ASN A 283 -19.83 -60.38 -7.15
C ASN A 283 -19.50 -61.40 -6.06
N SER A 284 -18.95 -60.96 -4.92
CA SER A 284 -18.65 -61.86 -3.78
C SER A 284 -19.89 -62.56 -3.23
N SER A 285 -21.04 -61.88 -3.19
CA SER A 285 -22.32 -62.48 -2.81
C SER A 285 -22.76 -63.55 -3.81
N SER A 286 -22.57 -63.32 -5.11
CA SER A 286 -22.91 -64.30 -6.15
C SER A 286 -21.99 -65.53 -6.11
N GLU A 287 -20.70 -65.35 -5.81
CA GLU A 287 -19.73 -66.42 -5.61
C GLU A 287 -20.06 -67.25 -4.37
N LEU A 288 -20.41 -66.59 -3.26
CA LEU A 288 -20.86 -67.25 -2.03
C LEU A 288 -22.16 -68.04 -2.26
N ASP A 289 -23.14 -67.46 -2.97
CA ASP A 289 -24.39 -68.16 -3.29
C ASP A 289 -24.13 -69.38 -4.20
N GLY A 290 -23.23 -69.26 -5.18
CA GLY A 290 -22.76 -70.38 -5.99
C GLY A 290 -22.10 -71.48 -5.15
N SER A 291 -21.18 -71.10 -4.26
CA SER A 291 -20.49 -72.04 -3.37
C SER A 291 -21.44 -72.73 -2.40
N LEU A 292 -22.41 -72.00 -1.85
CA LEU A 292 -23.43 -72.54 -0.95
C LEU A 292 -24.35 -73.53 -1.68
N LYS A 293 -24.73 -73.23 -2.92
CA LYS A 293 -25.48 -74.17 -3.78
C LYS A 293 -24.69 -75.46 -4.03
N SER A 294 -23.41 -75.36 -4.39
CA SER A 294 -22.53 -76.51 -4.60
C SER A 294 -22.39 -77.35 -3.33
N SER A 295 -22.09 -76.71 -2.19
CA SER A 295 -21.98 -77.40 -0.89
C SER A 295 -23.29 -78.08 -0.48
N ARG A 296 -24.44 -77.44 -0.75
CA ARG A 296 -25.76 -78.03 -0.49
C ARG A 296 -26.05 -79.23 -1.39
N GLU A 297 -25.58 -79.23 -2.64
CA GLU A 297 -25.69 -80.37 -3.54
C GLU A 297 -24.79 -81.52 -3.06
N GLU A 298 -23.55 -81.23 -2.69
CA GLU A 298 -22.61 -82.21 -2.10
C GLU A 298 -23.14 -82.83 -0.81
N ALA A 299 -23.73 -82.02 0.08
CA ALA A 299 -24.37 -82.54 1.29
C ALA A 299 -25.56 -83.44 0.95
N ARG A 300 -26.33 -83.12 -0.10
CA ARG A 300 -27.45 -83.94 -0.57
C ARG A 300 -26.95 -85.27 -1.16
N THR A 301 -25.90 -85.25 -1.97
CA THR A 301 -25.32 -86.48 -2.54
C THR A 301 -24.70 -87.36 -1.46
N ALA A 302 -23.97 -86.78 -0.51
CA ALA A 302 -23.43 -87.48 0.66
C ALA A 302 -24.55 -88.10 1.51
N GLN A 303 -25.61 -87.34 1.82
CA GLN A 303 -26.76 -87.85 2.55
C GLN A 303 -27.46 -89.01 1.81
N SER A 304 -27.61 -88.90 0.49
CA SER A 304 -28.20 -89.95 -0.34
C SER A 304 -27.34 -91.20 -0.33
N SER A 305 -26.01 -91.05 -0.39
CA SER A 305 -25.07 -92.17 -0.27
C SER A 305 -25.10 -92.84 1.11
N LEU A 306 -25.27 -92.06 2.18
CA LEU A 306 -25.39 -92.59 3.55
C LEU A 306 -26.69 -93.38 3.73
N VAL A 307 -27.79 -92.92 3.13
CA VAL A 307 -29.06 -93.66 3.13
C VAL A 307 -28.90 -94.98 2.35
N ALA A 308 -28.33 -94.95 1.15
CA ALA A 308 -28.08 -96.15 0.36
C ALA A 308 -27.14 -97.14 1.08
N PHE A 309 -26.11 -96.66 1.77
CA PHE A 309 -25.23 -97.48 2.58
C PHE A 309 -25.96 -98.12 3.78
N LYS A 310 -26.79 -97.35 4.48
CA LYS A 310 -27.65 -97.87 5.57
C LYS A 310 -28.64 -98.92 5.06
N GLU A 311 -29.16 -98.76 3.84
CA GLU A 311 -29.98 -99.77 3.17
C GLU A 311 -29.20 -101.06 2.85
N GLN A 312 -27.99 -100.95 2.29
CA GLN A 312 -27.14 -102.11 2.01
C GLN A 312 -26.75 -102.89 3.27
N ILE A 313 -26.42 -102.20 4.36
CA ILE A 313 -26.11 -102.89 5.62
C ILE A 313 -27.36 -103.56 6.19
N ALA A 314 -28.51 -102.89 6.15
CA ALA A 314 -29.74 -103.46 6.66
C ALA A 314 -30.19 -104.70 5.86
N THR A 315 -30.00 -104.73 4.54
CA THR A 315 -30.27 -105.93 3.73
C THR A 315 -29.30 -107.06 4.05
N LEU A 316 -27.99 -106.79 4.20
CA LEU A 316 -26.99 -107.80 4.57
C LEU A 316 -27.22 -108.41 5.95
N LEU A 317 -27.65 -107.59 6.92
CA LEU A 317 -27.95 -108.05 8.29
C LEU A 317 -29.32 -108.71 8.42
N SER A 318 -30.19 -108.57 7.41
CA SER A 318 -31.47 -109.27 7.36
C SER A 318 -31.25 -110.72 6.96
N ASN A 319 -31.72 -111.65 7.79
CA ASN A 319 -31.72 -113.08 7.50
C ASN A 319 -33.16 -113.61 7.59
N GLY A 320 -33.41 -114.87 7.20
CA GLY A 320 -34.76 -115.46 7.12
C GLY A 320 -35.60 -115.44 8.41
N SER A 321 -35.03 -114.98 9.54
CA SER A 321 -35.72 -114.85 10.83
C SER A 321 -36.04 -113.41 11.27
N ALA A 322 -35.43 -112.37 10.68
CA ALA A 322 -35.73 -110.97 11.01
C ALA A 322 -35.26 -109.99 9.92
N ILE A 323 -36.15 -109.06 9.53
CA ILE A 323 -35.87 -107.94 8.62
C ILE A 323 -35.38 -106.75 9.44
N VAL A 324 -34.16 -106.28 9.17
CA VAL A 324 -33.55 -105.11 9.81
C VAL A 324 -33.96 -103.86 9.03
N LYS A 325 -34.45 -102.83 9.72
CA LYS A 325 -34.76 -101.53 9.08
C LYS A 325 -33.47 -100.76 8.79
N PRO A 326 -33.39 -99.99 7.68
CA PRO A 326 -32.23 -99.17 7.30
C PRO A 326 -32.10 -97.92 8.17
N SER A 327 -31.97 -98.14 9.47
CA SER A 327 -31.73 -97.12 10.49
C SER A 327 -30.55 -97.55 11.34
N GLU A 328 -29.70 -96.58 11.69
CA GLU A 328 -28.46 -96.82 12.44
C GLU A 328 -28.70 -97.54 13.77
N LYS A 329 -29.76 -97.14 14.48
CA LYS A 329 -30.17 -97.78 15.73
C LYS A 329 -30.53 -99.26 15.54
N ALA A 330 -31.33 -99.59 14.53
CA ALA A 330 -31.72 -100.98 14.25
C ALA A 330 -30.54 -101.85 13.77
N ILE A 331 -29.61 -101.27 13.01
CA ILE A 331 -28.37 -101.93 12.58
C ILE A 331 -27.49 -102.27 13.79
N LEU A 332 -27.28 -101.30 14.69
CA LEU A 332 -26.47 -101.49 15.91
C LEU A 332 -27.08 -102.53 16.85
N GLU A 333 -28.38 -102.47 17.09
CA GLU A 333 -29.09 -103.45 17.92
C GLU A 333 -28.93 -104.88 17.38
N LYS A 334 -28.96 -105.06 16.05
CA LYS A 334 -28.77 -106.39 15.45
C LYS A 334 -27.34 -106.90 15.55
N ILE A 335 -26.34 -106.03 15.35
CA ILE A 335 -24.92 -106.38 15.52
C ILE A 335 -24.64 -106.80 16.97
N GLN A 336 -25.19 -106.09 17.95
CA GLN A 336 -25.07 -106.45 19.36
C GLN A 336 -25.70 -107.82 19.66
N GLU A 337 -26.87 -108.12 19.09
CA GLU A 337 -27.50 -109.44 19.22
C GLU A 337 -26.61 -110.58 18.65
N ILE A 338 -26.00 -110.37 17.48
CA ILE A 338 -25.09 -111.34 16.85
C ILE A 338 -23.86 -111.57 17.73
N ASN A 339 -23.24 -110.49 18.23
CA ASN A 339 -22.06 -110.58 19.10
C ASN A 339 -22.36 -111.34 20.41
N CYS A 340 -23.54 -111.15 21.00
CA CYS A 340 -23.97 -111.91 22.17
C CYS A 340 -24.09 -113.41 21.88
N LYS A 341 -24.59 -113.80 20.69
CA LYS A 341 -24.67 -115.21 20.26
C LYS A 341 -23.30 -115.81 19.95
N GLU A 342 -22.36 -115.02 19.48
CA GLU A 342 -20.97 -115.46 19.25
C GLU A 342 -20.24 -115.68 20.57
N ALA A 343 -20.39 -114.77 21.54
CA ALA A 343 -19.79 -114.91 22.86
C ALA A 343 -20.24 -116.19 23.58
N SER A 344 -21.53 -116.56 23.48
CA SER A 344 -22.04 -117.81 24.07
C SER A 344 -21.49 -119.05 23.37
N LYS A 345 -21.32 -119.03 22.04
CA LYS A 345 -20.64 -120.11 21.29
C LYS A 345 -19.16 -120.21 21.67
N LYS A 346 -18.46 -119.08 21.87
CA LYS A 346 -17.04 -119.07 22.30
C LYS A 346 -16.85 -119.71 23.66
N ILE A 347 -17.78 -119.48 24.60
CA ILE A 347 -17.79 -120.17 25.90
C ILE A 347 -17.95 -121.69 25.69
N MET A 348 -18.85 -122.12 24.81
CA MET A 348 -19.04 -123.53 24.49
C MET A 348 -17.81 -124.17 23.84
N VAL A 349 -17.13 -123.45 22.94
CA VAL A 349 -15.86 -123.90 22.32
C VAL A 349 -14.76 -124.06 23.39
N SER A 350 -14.59 -123.08 24.29
CA SER A 350 -13.60 -123.18 25.37
C SER A 350 -13.85 -124.36 26.32
N HIS A 351 -15.13 -124.76 26.50
CA HIS A 351 -15.50 -125.96 27.25
C HIS A 351 -15.11 -127.25 26.52
N LEU A 352 -15.29 -127.31 25.20
CA LEU A 352 -14.86 -128.45 24.39
C LEU A 352 -13.33 -128.54 24.30
N GLU A 353 -12.62 -127.42 24.16
CA GLU A 353 -11.16 -127.36 24.18
C GLU A 353 -10.58 -127.89 25.50
N THR A 354 -11.19 -127.55 26.64
CA THR A 354 -10.79 -128.09 27.95
C THR A 354 -11.10 -129.58 28.11
N GLN A 355 -12.15 -130.10 27.47
CA GLN A 355 -12.39 -131.55 27.41
C GLN A 355 -11.37 -132.28 26.53
N ILE A 356 -11.03 -131.71 25.37
CA ILE A 356 -10.02 -132.26 24.46
C ILE A 356 -8.66 -132.31 25.18
N ALA A 357 -8.24 -131.23 25.84
CA ALA A 357 -6.98 -131.18 26.57
C ALA A 357 -6.86 -132.31 27.63
N LYS A 358 -7.93 -132.58 28.39
CA LYS A 358 -7.97 -133.68 29.37
C LYS A 358 -7.85 -135.06 28.72
N LEU A 359 -8.49 -135.26 27.57
CA LEU A 359 -8.40 -136.52 26.82
C LEU A 359 -7.02 -136.70 26.17
N THR A 360 -6.41 -135.61 25.70
CA THR A 360 -5.04 -135.61 25.14
C THR A 360 -4.01 -135.93 26.22
N GLU A 361 -4.13 -135.36 27.42
CA GLU A 361 -3.24 -135.67 28.55
C GLU A 361 -3.36 -137.15 28.99
N ALA A 362 -4.58 -137.70 29.02
CA ALA A 362 -4.79 -139.13 29.26
C ALA A 362 -4.16 -140.02 28.17
N LEU A 363 -4.28 -139.63 26.90
CA LEU A 363 -3.64 -140.34 25.79
C LEU A 363 -2.11 -140.24 25.83
N GLU A 364 -1.54 -139.09 26.18
CA GLU A 364 -0.10 -138.90 26.35
C GLU A 364 0.47 -139.77 27.47
N THR A 365 -0.20 -139.85 28.62
CA THR A 365 0.25 -140.73 29.72
C THR A 365 0.22 -142.20 29.31
N GLN A 366 -0.80 -142.61 28.54
CA GLN A 366 -0.87 -143.96 27.99
C GLN A 366 0.19 -144.21 26.91
N THR A 367 0.44 -143.24 26.03
CA THR A 367 1.46 -143.33 24.97
C THR A 367 2.86 -143.41 25.56
N ARG A 368 3.15 -142.63 26.62
CA ARG A 368 4.42 -142.68 27.36
C ARG A 368 4.66 -144.05 27.99
N SER A 369 3.61 -144.68 28.55
CA SER A 369 3.71 -146.05 29.07
C SER A 369 3.97 -147.09 27.97
N TYR A 370 3.40 -146.90 26.77
CA TYR A 370 3.69 -147.72 25.59
C TYR A 370 5.11 -147.51 25.07
N GLU A 371 5.60 -146.26 24.99
CA GLU A 371 6.96 -145.93 24.56
C GLU A 371 8.00 -146.51 25.50
N GLU A 372 7.79 -146.48 26.82
CA GLU A 372 8.70 -147.11 27.79
C GLU A 372 8.74 -148.64 27.63
N ALA A 373 7.61 -149.29 27.31
CA ALA A 373 7.57 -150.72 27.01
C ALA A 373 8.30 -151.03 25.69
N LEU A 374 8.12 -150.18 24.68
CA LEU A 374 8.73 -150.31 23.37
C LEU A 374 10.24 -150.03 23.41
N GLU A 375 10.70 -149.12 24.27
CA GLU A 375 12.13 -148.84 24.46
C GLU A 375 12.86 -149.99 25.16
N ARG A 376 12.18 -150.74 26.06
CA ARG A 376 12.72 -152.01 26.59
C ARG A 376 12.82 -153.07 25.50
N SER A 377 11.85 -153.14 24.59
CA SER A 377 11.91 -154.01 23.41
C SER A 377 13.05 -153.63 22.47
N ARG A 378 13.19 -152.34 22.13
CA ARG A 378 14.26 -151.82 21.28
C ARG A 378 15.64 -152.06 21.86
N LYS A 379 15.82 -151.98 23.19
CA LYS A 379 17.12 -152.32 23.82
C LYS A 379 17.47 -153.79 23.65
N ALA A 380 16.49 -154.69 23.74
CA ALA A 380 16.70 -156.11 23.44
C ALA A 380 16.96 -156.37 21.94
N GLU A 381 16.24 -155.66 21.07
CA GLU A 381 16.40 -155.70 19.61
C GLU A 381 17.78 -155.17 19.19
N LYS A 382 18.25 -154.05 19.75
CA LYS A 382 19.57 -153.46 19.49
C LYS A 382 20.72 -154.38 19.93
N HIS A 383 20.52 -155.20 20.96
CA HIS A 383 21.48 -156.26 21.30
C HIS A 383 21.50 -157.37 20.24
N SER A 384 20.36 -157.73 19.67
CA SER A 384 20.26 -158.66 18.53
C SER A 384 20.83 -158.07 17.24
N GLU A 385 20.53 -156.80 16.95
CA GLU A 385 21.02 -156.03 15.82
C GLU A 385 22.54 -155.91 15.88
N ASN A 386 23.13 -155.57 17.04
CA ASN A 386 24.59 -155.53 17.19
C ASN A 386 25.25 -156.89 16.87
N PHE A 387 24.64 -158.02 17.24
CA PHE A 387 25.16 -159.35 16.87
C PHE A 387 24.97 -159.65 15.38
N GLN A 388 23.89 -159.16 14.78
CA GLN A 388 23.60 -159.31 13.35
C GLN A 388 24.47 -158.38 12.47
N ASP A 389 24.77 -157.18 12.94
CA ASP A 389 25.63 -156.19 12.30
C ASP A 389 27.10 -156.60 12.38
N GLN A 390 27.53 -157.24 13.47
CA GLN A 390 28.87 -157.86 13.51
C GLN A 390 29.03 -158.97 12.47
N LEU A 391 27.97 -159.74 12.22
CA LEU A 391 27.94 -160.77 11.17
C LEU A 391 27.91 -160.15 9.77
N LYS A 392 27.02 -159.18 9.53
CA LYS A 392 26.93 -158.48 8.24
C LYS A 392 28.17 -157.67 7.91
N HIS A 393 28.80 -157.00 8.88
CA HIS A 393 30.03 -156.25 8.67
C HIS A 393 31.16 -157.16 8.14
N LEU A 394 31.29 -158.37 8.69
CA LEU A 394 32.27 -159.34 8.20
C LEU A 394 31.94 -159.89 6.79
N GLU A 395 30.66 -159.98 6.44
CA GLU A 395 30.20 -160.35 5.09
C GLU A 395 30.35 -159.19 4.08
N GLU A 396 30.07 -157.96 4.50
CA GLU A 396 30.18 -156.73 3.70
C GLU A 396 31.63 -156.29 3.48
N GLU A 397 32.54 -156.48 4.43
CA GLU A 397 33.97 -156.24 4.21
C GLU A 397 34.49 -157.13 3.06
N LEU A 398 34.06 -158.40 3.02
CA LEU A 398 34.42 -159.35 1.97
C LEU A 398 33.85 -158.93 0.60
N LEU A 399 32.59 -158.49 0.55
CA LEU A 399 31.91 -158.02 -0.66
C LEU A 399 32.40 -156.63 -1.13
N SER A 400 32.78 -155.74 -0.21
CA SER A 400 33.26 -154.39 -0.53
C SER A 400 34.63 -154.39 -1.19
N VAL A 401 35.49 -155.37 -0.86
CA VAL A 401 36.81 -155.54 -1.49
C VAL A 401 36.65 -155.85 -2.98
N ASP A 402 35.68 -156.69 -3.35
CA ASP A 402 35.41 -157.03 -4.75
C ASP A 402 34.77 -155.87 -5.54
N VAL A 403 33.85 -155.10 -4.94
CA VAL A 403 33.17 -153.96 -5.60
C VAL A 403 34.09 -152.73 -5.76
N MET A 404 34.98 -152.48 -4.79
CA MET A 404 35.94 -151.37 -4.87
C MET A 404 36.96 -151.55 -5.99
N GLN A 405 37.30 -152.79 -6.32
CA GLN A 405 38.23 -153.10 -7.41
C GLN A 405 37.65 -152.81 -8.81
N ASP A 406 36.33 -152.92 -8.97
CA ASP A 406 35.61 -152.62 -10.22
C ASP A 406 35.21 -151.14 -10.36
N GLY A 407 34.82 -150.48 -9.25
CA GLY A 407 34.51 -149.04 -9.25
C GLY A 407 35.71 -148.16 -9.63
N LEU A 408 36.91 -148.51 -9.14
CA LEU A 408 38.14 -147.77 -9.44
C LEU A 408 38.52 -147.83 -10.94
N LYS A 409 38.20 -148.95 -11.62
CA LYS A 409 38.40 -149.10 -13.08
C LYS A 409 37.46 -148.22 -13.89
N LEU A 410 36.20 -148.07 -13.45
CA LEU A 410 35.18 -147.27 -14.16
C LEU A 410 35.43 -145.76 -14.02
N GLU A 411 35.80 -145.29 -12.83
CA GLU A 411 35.99 -143.85 -12.57
C GLU A 411 37.23 -143.29 -13.30
N LYS A 412 38.28 -144.11 -13.46
CA LYS A 412 39.44 -143.80 -14.30
C LYS A 412 39.07 -143.51 -15.76
N GLN A 413 38.05 -144.19 -16.32
CA GLN A 413 37.59 -143.93 -17.69
C GLN A 413 36.77 -142.64 -17.84
N LYS A 414 35.98 -142.26 -16.82
CA LYS A 414 35.19 -141.02 -16.86
C LYS A 414 36.05 -139.76 -16.77
N TYR A 415 37.07 -139.79 -15.92
CA TYR A 415 37.95 -138.64 -15.68
C TYR A 415 38.75 -138.25 -16.94
N LEU A 416 39.18 -139.23 -17.73
CA LEU A 416 39.87 -139.01 -19.01
C LEU A 416 39.00 -138.27 -20.03
N LYS A 417 37.71 -138.62 -20.14
CA LYS A 417 36.76 -137.95 -21.06
C LYS A 417 36.44 -136.51 -20.67
N PHE A 418 36.41 -136.18 -19.39
CA PHE A 418 36.12 -134.82 -18.92
C PHE A 418 37.23 -133.83 -19.28
N LEU A 419 38.49 -134.25 -19.15
CA LEU A 419 39.64 -133.41 -19.48
C LEU A 419 39.76 -133.10 -20.97
N GLU A 420 39.34 -134.02 -21.85
CA GLU A 420 39.25 -133.76 -23.29
C GLU A 420 38.25 -132.64 -23.61
N GLN A 421 37.07 -132.61 -22.98
CA GLN A 421 36.05 -131.58 -23.21
C GLN A 421 36.48 -130.17 -22.74
N LEU A 422 37.27 -130.10 -21.67
CA LEU A 422 37.72 -128.83 -21.09
C LEU A 422 38.78 -128.14 -21.97
N ASN A 423 39.65 -128.93 -22.61
CA ASN A 423 40.63 -128.41 -23.57
C ASN A 423 39.98 -127.78 -24.80
N GLU A 424 38.89 -128.39 -25.30
CA GLU A 424 38.13 -127.91 -26.46
C GLU A 424 37.48 -126.55 -26.19
N LYS A 425 36.87 -126.38 -25.01
CA LYS A 425 36.27 -125.10 -24.62
C LYS A 425 37.28 -123.97 -24.40
N MET A 426 38.49 -124.31 -23.93
CA MET A 426 39.56 -123.33 -23.71
C MET A 426 40.37 -123.02 -24.97
N LYS A 427 40.06 -123.67 -26.11
CA LYS A 427 40.78 -123.60 -27.40
C LYS A 427 42.26 -123.97 -27.25
N LEU A 428 42.55 -124.99 -26.44
CA LEU A 428 43.91 -125.49 -26.17
C LEU A 428 44.18 -126.81 -26.91
N ASP A 429 43.31 -127.22 -27.82
CA ASP A 429 43.32 -128.54 -28.50
C ASP A 429 44.63 -128.87 -29.22
N SER A 430 45.27 -127.88 -29.83
CA SER A 430 46.57 -128.09 -30.50
C SER A 430 47.73 -128.24 -29.52
N LEU A 431 47.61 -127.65 -28.32
CA LEU A 431 48.65 -127.66 -27.28
C LEU A 431 48.56 -128.92 -26.42
N ALA A 432 47.34 -129.41 -26.19
CA ALA A 432 47.06 -130.64 -25.45
C ALA A 432 47.66 -131.90 -26.10
N ALA A 433 47.74 -131.91 -27.42
CA ALA A 433 48.35 -133.00 -28.19
C ALA A 433 49.89 -133.04 -28.07
N GLU A 434 50.54 -131.91 -27.73
CA GLU A 434 52.00 -131.80 -27.68
C GLU A 434 52.58 -131.98 -26.26
N VAL A 435 51.84 -131.62 -25.20
CA VAL A 435 52.38 -131.56 -23.82
C VAL A 435 52.01 -132.78 -22.95
N GLY A 436 51.08 -133.62 -23.40
CA GLY A 436 50.71 -134.87 -22.70
C GLY A 436 49.79 -134.68 -21.48
N PHE A 437 49.19 -135.77 -21.02
CA PHE A 437 48.11 -135.75 -20.01
C PHE A 437 48.50 -135.11 -18.67
N ASP A 438 49.74 -135.34 -18.23
CA ASP A 438 50.22 -134.87 -16.92
C ASP A 438 50.33 -133.33 -16.82
N MET A 439 50.49 -132.63 -17.95
CA MET A 439 50.70 -131.17 -17.99
C MET A 439 49.46 -130.40 -18.50
N ASN A 440 48.42 -131.11 -18.95
CA ASN A 440 47.19 -130.50 -19.47
C ASN A 440 46.47 -129.62 -18.43
N MET A 441 46.52 -130.02 -17.15
CA MET A 441 45.91 -129.25 -16.07
C MET A 441 46.58 -127.88 -15.88
N ASP A 442 47.91 -127.84 -15.94
CA ASP A 442 48.70 -126.61 -15.76
C ASP A 442 48.52 -125.64 -16.94
N ALA A 443 48.39 -126.16 -18.17
CA ALA A 443 48.11 -125.35 -19.35
C ALA A 443 46.74 -124.64 -19.26
N ILE A 444 45.72 -125.34 -18.74
CA ILE A 444 44.39 -124.76 -18.53
C ILE A 444 44.42 -123.68 -17.44
N LEU A 445 45.11 -123.92 -16.33
CA LEU A 445 45.29 -122.94 -15.25
C LEU A 445 45.96 -121.65 -15.75
N ALA A 446 47.07 -121.75 -16.47
CA ALA A 446 47.78 -120.60 -17.00
C ALA A 446 46.92 -119.75 -17.97
N ARG A 447 46.05 -120.40 -18.75
CA ARG A 447 45.12 -119.71 -19.66
C ARG A 447 44.06 -118.92 -18.90
N VAL A 448 43.52 -119.48 -17.82
CA VAL A 448 42.54 -118.82 -16.95
C VAL A 448 43.16 -117.60 -16.26
N GLU A 449 44.36 -117.72 -15.71
CA GLU A 449 45.06 -116.59 -15.09
C GLU A 449 45.32 -115.43 -16.07
N LYS A 450 45.60 -115.73 -17.34
CA LYS A 450 45.79 -114.70 -18.37
C LYS A 450 44.51 -113.94 -18.70
N LEU A 451 43.36 -114.60 -18.69
CA LEU A 451 42.06 -113.95 -18.93
C LEU A 451 41.69 -113.01 -17.77
N VAL A 452 41.95 -113.43 -16.53
CA VAL A 452 41.72 -112.61 -15.33
C VAL A 452 42.54 -111.31 -15.36
N LYS A 453 43.80 -111.36 -15.83
CA LYS A 453 44.64 -110.16 -15.96
C LYS A 453 44.09 -109.16 -16.98
N LEU A 454 43.60 -109.64 -18.13
CA LEU A 454 43.03 -108.78 -19.18
C LEU A 454 41.76 -108.05 -18.73
N GLU A 455 40.91 -108.68 -17.92
CA GLU A 455 39.75 -108.00 -17.31
C GLU A 455 40.18 -106.98 -16.23
N GLY A 456 41.21 -107.29 -15.45
CA GLY A 456 41.78 -106.36 -14.47
C GLY A 456 42.27 -105.06 -15.10
N ASP A 457 42.99 -105.16 -16.21
CA ASP A 457 43.53 -104.00 -16.94
C ASP A 457 42.40 -103.12 -17.51
N ALA A 458 41.34 -103.72 -18.06
CA ALA A 458 40.17 -102.99 -18.57
C ALA A 458 39.41 -102.21 -17.47
N VAL A 459 39.33 -102.76 -16.25
CA VAL A 459 38.71 -102.09 -15.10
C VAL A 459 39.54 -100.89 -14.63
N VAL A 460 40.87 -101.01 -14.65
CA VAL A 460 41.77 -99.90 -14.31
C VAL A 460 41.65 -98.77 -15.34
N GLU A 461 41.62 -99.07 -16.64
CA GLU A 461 41.40 -98.07 -17.68
C GLU A 461 40.06 -97.34 -17.51
N ASN A 462 38.97 -98.06 -17.26
CA ASN A 462 37.66 -97.45 -17.00
C ASN A 462 37.64 -96.55 -15.75
N LYS A 463 38.34 -96.93 -14.69
CA LYS A 463 38.49 -96.11 -13.46
C LYS A 463 39.25 -94.80 -13.74
N THR A 464 40.30 -94.85 -14.56
CA THR A 464 41.05 -93.65 -14.96
C THR A 464 40.22 -92.72 -15.87
N MET A 465 39.46 -93.28 -16.81
CA MET A 465 38.54 -92.53 -17.68
C MET A 465 37.47 -91.80 -16.85
N ALA A 466 36.83 -92.48 -15.91
CA ALA A 466 35.83 -91.90 -15.02
C ALA A 466 36.39 -90.74 -14.18
N TYR A 467 37.62 -90.88 -13.67
CA TYR A 467 38.28 -89.81 -12.94
C TYR A 467 38.57 -88.59 -13.82
N SER A 468 39.01 -88.81 -15.06
CA SER A 468 39.25 -87.73 -16.03
C SER A 468 37.97 -86.96 -16.39
N LEU A 469 36.85 -87.67 -16.56
CA LEU A 469 35.54 -87.07 -16.83
C LEU A 469 35.03 -86.29 -15.61
N ARG A 470 35.22 -86.82 -14.40
CA ARG A 470 34.85 -86.13 -13.15
C ARG A 470 35.63 -84.82 -12.97
N ARG A 471 36.91 -84.80 -13.33
CA ARG A 471 37.74 -83.57 -13.34
C ARG A 471 37.25 -82.57 -14.39
N LYS A 472 36.92 -83.02 -15.61
CA LYS A 472 36.34 -82.15 -16.66
C LYS A 472 35.01 -81.54 -16.23
N LEU A 473 34.12 -82.35 -15.65
CA LEU A 473 32.83 -81.89 -15.10
C LEU A 473 33.02 -80.81 -14.04
N LYS A 474 33.95 -81.02 -13.09
CA LYS A 474 34.27 -80.04 -12.05
C LYS A 474 34.74 -78.70 -12.65
N SER A 475 35.66 -78.75 -13.63
CA SER A 475 36.16 -77.55 -14.30
C SER A 475 35.09 -76.79 -15.08
N GLN A 476 34.12 -77.48 -15.68
CA GLN A 476 33.01 -76.86 -16.40
C GLN A 476 32.01 -76.21 -15.42
N LYS A 477 31.76 -76.86 -14.27
CA LYS A 477 30.92 -76.31 -13.21
C LYS A 477 31.47 -75.00 -12.64
N GLU A 478 32.77 -74.98 -12.30
CA GLU A 478 33.45 -73.77 -11.81
C GLU A 478 33.42 -72.62 -12.84
N LYS A 479 33.59 -72.93 -14.13
CA LYS A 479 33.47 -71.94 -15.22
C LYS A 479 32.04 -71.39 -15.35
N LEU A 480 31.02 -72.23 -15.16
CA LEU A 480 29.63 -71.81 -15.19
C LEU A 480 29.31 -70.89 -14.01
N GLU A 481 29.70 -71.28 -12.79
CA GLU A 481 29.53 -70.49 -11.57
C GLU A 481 30.23 -69.13 -11.66
N SER A 482 31.43 -69.07 -12.26
CA SER A 482 32.14 -67.82 -12.52
C SER A 482 31.38 -66.89 -13.50
N LYS A 483 30.81 -67.45 -14.58
CA LYS A 483 30.00 -66.67 -15.53
C LYS A 483 28.69 -66.20 -14.92
N GLU A 484 28.03 -67.04 -14.11
CA GLU A 484 26.82 -66.70 -13.35
C GLU A 484 27.08 -65.49 -12.44
N LEU A 485 28.20 -65.50 -11.71
CA LEU A 485 28.59 -64.39 -10.82
C LEU A 485 28.85 -63.10 -11.61
N HIS A 486 29.51 -63.19 -12.77
CA HIS A 486 29.70 -62.03 -13.65
C HIS A 486 28.38 -61.47 -14.19
N MET A 487 27.45 -62.34 -14.62
CA MET A 487 26.11 -61.94 -15.06
C MET A 487 25.34 -61.22 -13.95
N ASN A 488 25.40 -61.72 -12.72
CA ASN A 488 24.75 -61.10 -11.58
C ASN A 488 25.37 -59.74 -11.23
N LEU A 489 26.70 -59.58 -11.32
CA LEU A 489 27.35 -58.28 -11.17
C LEU A 489 26.91 -57.27 -12.24
N LEU A 490 26.82 -57.68 -13.50
CA LEU A 490 26.35 -56.82 -14.59
C LEU A 490 24.89 -56.40 -14.40
N ARG A 491 24.00 -57.32 -14.03
CA ARG A 491 22.59 -57.00 -13.70
C ARG A 491 22.49 -56.00 -12.55
N ARG A 492 23.31 -56.18 -11.51
CA ARG A 492 23.39 -55.23 -10.39
C ARG A 492 23.92 -53.86 -10.81
N LYS A 493 24.84 -53.81 -11.76
CA LYS A 493 25.35 -52.54 -12.30
C LYS A 493 24.32 -51.83 -13.17
N ILE A 494 23.55 -52.58 -13.97
CA ILE A 494 22.46 -52.03 -14.79
C ILE A 494 21.38 -51.41 -13.91
N THR A 495 20.91 -52.15 -12.90
CA THR A 495 19.91 -51.64 -11.93
C THR A 495 20.40 -50.38 -11.22
N GLN A 496 21.66 -50.36 -10.76
CA GLN A 496 22.24 -49.15 -10.18
C GLN A 496 22.26 -47.96 -11.15
N LEU A 497 22.62 -48.18 -12.42
CA LEU A 497 22.63 -47.11 -13.43
C LEU A 497 21.21 -46.62 -13.79
N GLU A 498 20.21 -47.51 -13.76
CA GLU A 498 18.81 -47.15 -13.95
C GLU A 498 18.28 -46.31 -12.78
N GLU A 499 18.61 -46.68 -11.54
CA GLU A 499 18.30 -45.90 -10.33
C GLU A 499 18.95 -44.51 -10.39
N GLU A 500 20.25 -44.44 -10.69
CA GLU A 500 20.96 -43.15 -10.85
C GLU A 500 20.32 -42.27 -11.93
N LYS A 501 19.88 -42.85 -13.05
CA LYS A 501 19.18 -42.13 -14.13
C LYS A 501 17.82 -41.62 -13.65
N GLN A 502 17.05 -42.41 -12.92
CA GLN A 502 15.77 -41.98 -12.36
C GLN A 502 15.96 -40.82 -11.38
N VAL A 503 16.93 -40.92 -10.47
CA VAL A 503 17.27 -39.85 -9.52
C VAL A 503 17.68 -38.56 -10.24
N ARG A 504 18.55 -38.65 -11.26
CA ARG A 504 18.93 -37.47 -12.06
C ARG A 504 17.74 -36.82 -12.77
N THR A 505 16.80 -37.63 -13.26
CA THR A 505 15.58 -37.15 -13.92
C THR A 505 14.66 -36.45 -12.92
N ALA A 506 14.46 -37.03 -11.74
CA ALA A 506 13.68 -36.42 -10.66
C ALA A 506 14.29 -35.08 -10.20
N LEU A 507 15.61 -35.02 -10.00
CA LEU A 507 16.32 -33.78 -9.65
C LEU A 507 16.21 -32.70 -10.76
N ALA A 508 16.14 -33.10 -12.03
CA ALA A 508 15.92 -32.16 -13.12
C ALA A 508 14.51 -31.55 -13.07
N VAL A 509 13.49 -32.39 -12.81
CA VAL A 509 12.10 -31.94 -12.64
C VAL A 509 11.97 -31.01 -11.42
N GLU A 510 12.53 -31.38 -10.27
CA GLU A 510 12.54 -30.52 -9.06
C GLU A 510 13.22 -29.17 -9.33
N ARG A 511 14.34 -29.17 -10.07
CA ARG A 511 15.02 -27.93 -10.47
C ARG A 511 14.12 -27.05 -11.35
N ASP A 512 13.41 -27.64 -12.32
CA ASP A 512 12.50 -26.91 -13.19
C ASP A 512 11.28 -26.35 -12.45
N GLU A 513 10.75 -27.11 -11.48
CA GLU A 513 9.70 -26.64 -10.57
C GLU A 513 10.17 -25.49 -9.68
N ALA A 514 11.36 -25.61 -9.09
CA ALA A 514 11.98 -24.55 -8.30
C ALA A 514 12.22 -23.28 -9.14
N ASN A 515 12.72 -23.42 -10.38
CA ASN A 515 12.88 -22.32 -11.32
C ASN A 515 11.53 -21.65 -11.66
N LEU A 516 10.48 -22.44 -11.85
CA LEU A 516 9.14 -21.90 -12.09
C LEU A 516 8.61 -21.13 -10.87
N ALA A 517 8.85 -21.63 -9.65
CA ALA A 517 8.51 -20.96 -8.42
C ALA A 517 9.25 -19.62 -8.27
N VAL A 518 10.57 -19.59 -8.54
CA VAL A 518 11.37 -18.36 -8.55
C VAL A 518 10.84 -17.34 -9.54
N ARG A 519 10.43 -17.76 -10.75
CA ARG A 519 9.83 -16.84 -11.74
C ARG A 519 8.48 -16.28 -11.28
N LYS A 520 7.65 -17.10 -10.62
CA LYS A 520 6.37 -16.64 -10.03
C LYS A 520 6.60 -15.62 -8.92
N LEU A 521 7.57 -15.88 -8.03
CA LEU A 521 7.95 -14.95 -6.97
C LEU A 521 8.53 -13.65 -7.52
N HIS A 522 9.36 -13.69 -8.56
CA HIS A 522 9.84 -12.49 -9.25
C HIS A 522 8.70 -11.63 -9.80
N LYS A 523 7.73 -12.25 -10.50
CA LYS A 523 6.53 -11.52 -10.98
C LYS A 523 5.72 -10.92 -9.85
N MET A 524 5.65 -11.57 -8.69
CA MET A 524 4.98 -11.03 -7.51
C MET A 524 5.74 -9.85 -6.92
N MET A 525 7.07 -9.96 -6.80
CA MET A 525 7.92 -8.83 -6.38
C MET A 525 7.77 -7.63 -7.31
N GLU A 526 7.77 -7.82 -8.63
CA GLU A 526 7.55 -6.72 -9.58
C GLU A 526 6.18 -6.04 -9.40
N ARG A 527 5.13 -6.82 -9.13
CA ARG A 527 3.79 -6.27 -8.84
C ARG A 527 3.77 -5.48 -7.54
N LEU A 528 4.37 -6.02 -6.48
CA LEU A 528 4.47 -5.34 -5.18
C LEU A 528 5.33 -4.07 -5.28
N GLN A 529 6.42 -4.11 -6.06
CA GLN A 529 7.26 -2.94 -6.31
C GLN A 529 6.47 -1.83 -7.01
N LYS A 530 5.71 -2.16 -8.06
CA LYS A 530 4.82 -1.19 -8.73
C LYS A 530 3.77 -0.60 -7.80
N GLN A 531 3.17 -1.41 -6.92
CA GLN A 531 2.21 -0.92 -5.93
C GLN A 531 2.88 0.01 -4.90
N LEU A 532 4.09 -0.33 -4.46
CA LEU A 532 4.87 0.50 -3.55
C LEU A 532 5.22 1.85 -4.18
N ASP A 533 5.60 1.86 -5.45
CA ASP A 533 5.96 3.10 -6.16
C ASP A 533 4.73 3.99 -6.36
N LEU A 534 3.57 3.42 -6.73
CA LEU A 534 2.29 4.15 -6.73
C LEU A 534 1.92 4.70 -5.34
N ALA A 535 2.13 3.92 -4.29
CA ALA A 535 1.88 4.37 -2.92
C ALA A 535 2.82 5.52 -2.50
N ARG A 536 4.08 5.51 -2.97
CA ARG A 536 5.03 6.61 -2.76
C ARG A 536 4.60 7.87 -3.51
N GLU A 537 4.22 7.74 -4.78
CA GLU A 537 3.73 8.86 -5.60
C GLU A 537 2.50 9.52 -4.99
N THR A 538 1.51 8.73 -4.58
CA THR A 538 0.31 9.25 -3.89
C THR A 538 0.65 9.92 -2.56
N ASN A 539 1.60 9.39 -1.78
CA ASN A 539 2.04 10.03 -0.54
C ASN A 539 2.76 11.37 -0.82
N THR A 540 3.57 11.45 -1.87
CA THR A 540 4.19 12.71 -2.29
C THR A 540 3.15 13.74 -2.75
N ASP A 541 2.12 13.33 -3.50
CA ASP A 541 1.02 14.20 -3.91
C ASP A 541 0.20 14.70 -2.71
N LEU A 542 -0.11 13.82 -1.76
CA LEU A 542 -0.80 14.20 -0.52
C LEU A 542 0.03 15.17 0.33
N LYS A 543 1.36 14.99 0.40
CA LYS A 543 2.25 15.94 1.07
C LYS A 543 2.23 17.31 0.40
N ALA A 544 2.24 17.36 -0.94
CA ALA A 544 2.14 18.60 -1.70
C ALA A 544 0.80 19.33 -1.43
N LYS A 545 -0.32 18.60 -1.49
CA LYS A 545 -1.65 19.11 -1.13
C LYS A 545 -1.72 19.60 0.32
N LEU A 546 -1.06 18.91 1.24
CA LEU A 546 -0.99 19.34 2.64
C LEU A 546 -0.19 20.64 2.80
N SER A 547 0.93 20.81 2.09
CA SER A 547 1.66 22.07 2.08
C SER A 547 0.82 23.21 1.50
N GLU A 548 0.12 23.00 0.38
CA GLU A 548 -0.78 23.99 -0.20
C GLU A 548 -1.91 24.38 0.78
N THR A 549 -2.48 23.39 1.46
CA THR A 549 -3.51 23.62 2.49
C THR A 549 -2.96 24.44 3.66
N ASN A 550 -1.73 24.16 4.09
CA ASN A 550 -1.07 24.93 5.15
C ASN A 550 -0.81 26.38 4.72
N GLU A 551 -0.39 26.62 3.48
CA GLU A 551 -0.23 27.96 2.92
C GLU A 551 -1.57 28.72 2.87
N LEU A 552 -2.63 28.06 2.41
CA LEU A 552 -3.98 28.64 2.42
C LEU A 552 -4.43 28.98 3.84
N LYS A 553 -4.18 28.09 4.81
CA LYS A 553 -4.50 28.34 6.22
C LYS A 553 -3.74 29.54 6.77
N ILE A 554 -2.46 29.71 6.43
CA ILE A 554 -1.66 30.89 6.80
C ILE A 554 -2.31 32.15 6.21
N LYS A 555 -2.63 32.15 4.90
CA LYS A 555 -3.31 33.28 4.24
C LYS A 555 -4.65 33.61 4.87
N THR A 556 -5.45 32.61 5.23
CA THR A 556 -6.73 32.82 5.94
C THR A 556 -6.51 33.42 7.33
N LEU A 557 -5.49 32.98 8.07
CA LEU A 557 -5.16 33.57 9.37
C LEU A 557 -4.70 35.03 9.24
N GLU A 558 -3.93 35.36 8.20
CA GLU A 558 -3.54 36.74 7.89
C GLU A 558 -4.75 37.61 7.54
N GLN A 559 -5.65 37.11 6.68
CA GLN A 559 -6.91 37.80 6.36
C GLN A 559 -7.79 37.99 7.61
N ASN A 560 -7.88 37.01 8.50
CA ASN A 560 -8.63 37.16 9.74
C ASN A 560 -8.02 38.23 10.65
N ARG A 561 -6.68 38.33 10.71
CA ARG A 561 -6.01 39.41 11.46
C ARG A 561 -6.36 40.78 10.87
N THR A 562 -6.34 40.94 9.55
CA THR A 562 -6.69 42.22 8.92
C THR A 562 -8.16 42.57 9.12
N ILE A 563 -9.07 41.59 9.05
CA ILE A 563 -10.50 41.78 9.39
C ILE A 563 -10.65 42.21 10.85
N GLU A 564 -9.92 41.60 11.78
CA GLU A 564 -9.98 41.96 13.20
C GLU A 564 -9.47 43.40 13.43
N GLU A 565 -8.39 43.80 12.76
CA GLU A 565 -7.87 45.17 12.79
C GLU A 565 -8.87 46.19 12.21
N LEU A 566 -9.49 45.86 11.07
CA LEU A 566 -10.54 46.67 10.46
C LEU A 566 -11.80 46.74 11.33
N SER A 567 -12.18 45.65 12.00
CA SER A 567 -13.30 45.65 12.95
C SER A 567 -13.00 46.53 14.17
N LYS A 568 -11.77 46.47 14.69
CA LYS A 568 -11.31 47.37 15.76
C LYS A 568 -11.33 48.84 15.32
N SER A 569 -10.91 49.15 14.09
CA SER A 569 -10.92 50.52 13.56
C SER A 569 -12.35 51.00 13.30
N GLN A 570 -13.21 50.15 12.72
CA GLN A 570 -14.63 50.40 12.54
C GLN A 570 -15.32 50.67 13.88
N GLY A 571 -15.07 49.86 14.91
CA GLY A 571 -15.63 50.07 16.25
C GLY A 571 -15.16 51.39 16.89
N LYS A 572 -13.92 51.83 16.63
CA LYS A 572 -13.46 53.17 17.03
C LYS A 572 -14.20 54.26 16.27
N LEU A 573 -14.40 54.10 14.96
CA LEU A 573 -15.10 55.04 14.10
C LEU A 573 -16.58 55.17 14.51
N GLU A 574 -17.25 54.05 14.81
CA GLU A 574 -18.63 53.99 15.30
C GLU A 574 -18.76 54.79 16.61
N ARG A 575 -17.84 54.61 17.58
CA ARG A 575 -17.83 55.40 18.82
C ARG A 575 -17.59 56.89 18.57
N MET A 576 -16.75 57.25 17.58
CA MET A 576 -16.56 58.65 17.20
C MET A 576 -17.81 59.21 16.54
N LYS A 577 -18.47 58.44 15.68
CA LYS A 577 -19.75 58.79 15.05
C LYS A 577 -20.83 59.00 16.10
N GLU A 578 -21.02 58.09 17.05
CA GLU A 578 -21.99 58.24 18.14
C GLU A 578 -21.72 59.50 18.98
N LYS A 579 -20.44 59.81 19.26
CA LYS A 579 -20.06 61.05 19.95
C LYS A 579 -20.43 62.28 19.13
N ALA A 580 -20.15 62.27 17.83
CA ALA A 580 -20.49 63.35 16.92
C ALA A 580 -22.01 63.51 16.77
N GLU A 581 -22.77 62.42 16.68
CA GLU A 581 -24.24 62.44 16.64
C GLU A 581 -24.83 62.99 17.93
N LYS A 582 -24.30 62.61 19.10
CA LYS A 582 -24.70 63.20 20.39
C LYS A 582 -24.42 64.70 20.46
N GLN A 583 -23.24 65.13 20.00
CA GLN A 583 -22.91 66.56 19.90
C GLN A 583 -23.84 67.30 18.94
N LEU A 584 -24.09 66.73 17.76
CA LEU A 584 -25.00 67.29 16.77
C LEU A 584 -26.42 67.40 17.30
N ALA A 585 -26.92 66.38 18.01
CA ALA A 585 -28.22 66.41 18.66
C ALA A 585 -28.30 67.51 19.73
N SER A 586 -27.25 67.68 20.54
CA SER A 586 -27.14 68.78 21.52
C SER A 586 -27.20 70.13 20.82
N VAL A 587 -26.35 70.35 19.82
CA VAL A 587 -26.31 71.61 19.05
C VAL A 587 -27.64 71.87 18.35
N LYS A 588 -28.29 70.84 17.80
CA LYS A 588 -29.62 70.96 17.18
C LYS A 588 -30.67 71.37 18.20
N SER A 589 -30.65 70.81 19.41
CA SER A 589 -31.57 71.20 20.48
C SER A 589 -31.35 72.64 20.96
N GLU A 590 -30.08 73.07 21.07
CA GLU A 590 -29.73 74.46 21.38
C GLU A 590 -30.17 75.43 20.29
N LEU A 591 -30.02 75.03 19.01
CA LEU A 591 -30.48 75.80 17.87
C LEU A 591 -32.00 75.96 17.90
N LEU A 592 -32.76 74.87 18.12
CA LEU A 592 -34.22 74.92 18.22
C LEU A 592 -34.69 75.82 19.36
N LEU A 593 -34.01 75.78 20.51
CA LEU A 593 -34.30 76.69 21.63
C LEU A 593 -34.04 78.16 21.26
N LYS A 594 -32.93 78.45 20.55
CA LYS A 594 -32.62 79.80 20.06
C LYS A 594 -33.61 80.26 19.00
N GLU A 595 -34.00 79.38 18.08
CA GLU A 595 -34.99 79.67 17.04
C GLU A 595 -36.36 79.96 17.65
N HIS A 596 -36.82 79.15 18.62
CA HIS A 596 -38.06 79.39 19.34
C HIS A 596 -38.03 80.74 20.06
N LYS A 597 -36.94 81.04 20.76
CA LYS A 597 -36.77 82.33 21.47
C LYS A 597 -36.78 83.51 20.50
N ALA A 598 -36.07 83.40 19.37
CA ALA A 598 -36.07 84.44 18.33
C ALA A 598 -37.45 84.64 17.70
N ASN A 599 -38.22 83.56 17.50
CA ASN A 599 -39.58 83.66 16.95
C ASN A 599 -40.56 84.28 17.96
N GLU A 600 -40.42 83.96 19.24
CA GLU A 600 -41.19 84.58 20.32
C GLU A 600 -40.90 86.09 20.43
N ASP A 601 -39.62 86.48 20.37
CA ASP A 601 -39.22 87.89 20.36
C ASP A 601 -39.72 88.60 19.10
N LYS A 602 -39.65 87.95 17.93
CA LYS A 602 -40.24 88.46 16.68
C LYS A 602 -41.75 88.69 16.83
N GLU A 603 -42.50 87.76 17.40
CA GLU A 603 -43.94 87.92 17.58
C GLU A 603 -44.26 89.04 18.59
N LYS A 604 -43.47 89.19 19.66
CA LYS A 604 -43.56 90.34 20.58
C LYS A 604 -43.35 91.67 19.85
N THR A 605 -42.31 91.78 19.01
CA THR A 605 -42.06 93.01 18.23
C THR A 605 -43.16 93.30 17.22
N LYS A 606 -43.72 92.26 16.59
CA LYS A 606 -44.84 92.38 15.66
C LYS A 606 -46.11 92.88 16.38
N ASN A 607 -46.44 92.31 17.54
CA ASN A 607 -47.57 92.76 18.35
C ASN A 607 -47.41 94.22 18.81
N MET A 608 -46.20 94.61 19.22
CA MET A 608 -45.88 96.02 19.53
C MET A 608 -46.06 96.93 18.30
N LEU A 609 -45.58 96.52 17.13
CA LEU A 609 -45.71 97.29 15.90
C LEU A 609 -47.18 97.44 15.49
N GLU A 610 -47.98 96.39 15.65
CA GLU A 610 -49.40 96.39 15.33
C GLU A 610 -50.18 97.32 16.27
N ALA A 611 -49.84 97.33 17.56
CA ALA A 611 -50.36 98.31 18.53
C ALA A 611 -50.03 99.75 18.11
N VAL A 612 -48.75 100.07 17.82
CA VAL A 612 -48.34 101.41 17.37
C VAL A 612 -49.02 101.80 16.04
N THR A 613 -49.18 100.84 15.12
CA THR A 613 -49.87 101.08 13.84
C THR A 613 -51.35 101.39 14.06
N SER A 614 -51.99 100.74 15.03
CA SER A 614 -53.38 101.02 15.39
C SER A 614 -53.54 102.41 16.02
N GLU A 615 -52.60 102.82 16.88
CA GLU A 615 -52.56 104.17 17.45
C GLU A 615 -52.36 105.24 16.36
N ILE A 616 -51.46 105.00 15.40
CA ILE A 616 -51.25 105.89 14.24
C ILE A 616 -52.52 106.00 13.39
N LYS A 617 -53.27 104.91 13.19
CA LYS A 617 -54.54 104.96 12.45
C LYS A 617 -55.56 105.84 13.17
N VAL A 618 -55.68 105.71 14.49
CA VAL A 618 -56.58 106.55 15.31
C VAL A 618 -56.15 108.03 15.30
N LEU A 619 -54.85 108.32 15.34
CA LEU A 619 -54.31 109.68 15.22
C LEU A 619 -54.57 110.27 13.83
N LYS A 620 -54.50 109.47 12.76
CA LYS A 620 -54.83 109.91 11.40
C LYS A 620 -56.31 110.24 11.24
N THR A 621 -57.22 109.45 11.81
CA THR A 621 -58.67 109.72 11.72
C THR A 621 -59.05 110.98 12.49
N THR A 622 -58.50 111.17 13.70
CA THR A 622 -58.73 112.39 14.49
C THR A 622 -58.16 113.65 13.81
N LEU A 623 -56.99 113.56 13.18
CA LEU A 623 -56.44 114.65 12.38
C LEU A 623 -57.33 114.99 11.16
N ALA A 624 -57.86 113.99 10.47
CA ALA A 624 -58.75 114.20 9.33
C ALA A 624 -60.06 114.88 9.72
N GLU A 625 -60.61 114.55 10.90
CA GLU A 625 -61.79 115.22 11.46
C GLU A 625 -61.50 116.69 11.84
N LEU A 626 -60.33 116.97 12.42
CA LEU A 626 -59.90 118.34 12.72
C LEU A 626 -59.74 119.17 11.44
N ALA A 627 -59.10 118.61 10.41
CA ALA A 627 -58.95 119.27 9.11
C ALA A 627 -60.30 119.53 8.42
N LYS A 628 -61.29 118.64 8.60
CA LYS A 628 -62.66 118.86 8.09
C LYS A 628 -63.36 120.00 8.84
N ARG A 629 -63.23 120.07 10.17
CA ARG A 629 -63.78 121.18 10.97
C ARG A 629 -63.15 122.52 10.61
N GLU A 630 -61.83 122.55 10.42
CA GLU A 630 -61.11 123.76 10.00
C GLU A 630 -61.62 124.28 8.66
N ARG A 631 -61.80 123.39 7.67
CA ARG A 631 -62.32 123.75 6.34
C ARG A 631 -63.74 124.32 6.42
N GLN A 632 -64.62 123.72 7.24
CA GLN A 632 -65.98 124.25 7.45
C GLN A 632 -65.99 125.65 8.09
N LEU A 633 -65.08 125.92 9.02
CA LEU A 633 -64.93 127.25 9.63
C LEU A 633 -64.38 128.28 8.64
N ALA A 634 -63.42 127.88 7.79
CA ALA A 634 -62.90 128.73 6.73
C ALA A 634 -63.98 129.10 5.70
N ASP A 635 -64.77 128.11 5.23
CA ASP A 635 -65.87 128.33 4.29
C ASP A 635 -66.95 129.26 4.88
N PHE A 636 -67.31 129.07 6.16
CA PHE A 636 -68.25 129.95 6.85
C PHE A 636 -67.73 131.40 6.92
N ARG A 637 -66.44 131.57 7.22
CA ARG A 637 -65.78 132.88 7.30
C ARG A 637 -65.78 133.61 5.96
N GLU A 638 -65.59 132.89 4.85
CA GLU A 638 -65.64 133.43 3.49
C GLU A 638 -67.05 133.91 3.13
N VAL A 639 -68.08 133.08 3.37
CA VAL A 639 -69.49 133.43 3.08
C VAL A 639 -69.94 134.67 3.85
N VAL A 640 -69.63 134.75 5.14
CA VAL A 640 -70.01 135.91 5.97
C VAL A 640 -69.28 137.18 5.51
N SER A 641 -68.00 137.08 5.13
CA SER A 641 -67.24 138.21 4.60
C SER A 641 -67.83 138.74 3.28
N GLN A 642 -68.29 137.83 2.41
CA GLN A 642 -68.92 138.15 1.13
C GLN A 642 -70.28 138.84 1.31
N MET A 643 -71.10 138.38 2.26
CA MET A 643 -72.41 138.99 2.56
C MET A 643 -72.32 140.39 3.16
N LEU A 644 -71.21 140.75 3.82
CA LEU A 644 -71.03 142.06 4.46
C LEU A 644 -70.37 143.13 3.56
N GLY A 645 -70.20 142.83 2.28
CA GLY A 645 -69.54 143.73 1.32
C GLY A 645 -68.10 144.07 1.72
N LEU A 646 -67.43 143.17 2.45
CA LEU A 646 -66.02 143.28 2.82
C LEU A 646 -65.19 142.70 1.67
N ASN A 647 -64.12 143.39 1.29
CA ASN A 647 -63.29 142.96 0.17
C ASN A 647 -62.45 141.73 0.56
N ILE A 648 -62.83 140.56 0.01
CA ILE A 648 -62.25 139.24 0.32
C ILE A 648 -60.79 139.11 -0.18
N ALA A 649 -60.30 140.05 -0.99
CA ALA A 649 -58.92 140.03 -1.49
C ALA A 649 -57.85 140.39 -0.43
N SER A 650 -58.23 140.91 0.75
CA SER A 650 -57.27 141.10 1.85
C SER A 650 -57.23 139.87 2.75
N LEU A 651 -56.14 139.11 2.67
CA LEU A 651 -55.85 137.85 3.39
C LEU A 651 -55.74 137.99 4.93
N ALA A 652 -56.22 139.08 5.50
CA ALA A 652 -56.20 139.35 6.93
C ALA A 652 -57.38 140.27 7.31
N LEU A 653 -58.60 139.91 6.93
CA LEU A 653 -59.81 140.47 7.55
C LEU A 653 -59.82 140.03 9.02
N PRO A 654 -59.62 140.92 10.00
CA PRO A 654 -59.69 140.54 11.39
C PRO A 654 -61.14 140.23 11.76
N ASP A 655 -61.38 139.19 12.58
CA ASP A 655 -62.75 138.75 12.90
C ASP A 655 -63.60 139.88 13.52
N TYR A 656 -62.97 140.84 14.19
CA TYR A 656 -63.68 142.00 14.74
C TYR A 656 -64.32 142.88 13.65
N GLU A 657 -63.77 143.00 12.42
CA GLU A 657 -64.36 143.85 11.37
C GLU A 657 -65.65 143.26 10.79
N ILE A 658 -65.67 141.92 10.65
CA ILE A 658 -66.87 141.15 10.30
C ILE A 658 -67.93 141.33 11.39
N ILE A 659 -67.53 141.20 12.67
CA ILE A 659 -68.40 141.40 13.82
C ILE A 659 -68.96 142.84 13.86
N THR A 660 -68.13 143.86 13.66
CA THR A 660 -68.56 145.28 13.74
C THR A 660 -69.56 145.64 12.62
N ARG A 661 -69.40 145.08 11.41
CA ARG A 661 -70.36 145.29 10.30
C ARG A 661 -71.66 144.51 10.49
N LEU A 662 -71.59 143.29 11.02
CA LEU A 662 -72.78 142.55 11.44
C LEU A 662 -73.54 143.32 12.53
N GLU A 663 -72.83 143.86 13.52
CA GLU A 663 -73.41 144.70 14.56
C GLU A 663 -74.05 145.96 13.97
N GLY A 664 -73.43 146.63 12.98
CA GLY A 664 -74.01 147.79 12.28
C GLY A 664 -75.28 147.47 11.45
N LEU A 665 -75.36 146.29 10.85
CA LEU A 665 -76.57 145.79 10.16
C LEU A 665 -77.68 145.41 11.15
N ILE A 666 -77.32 144.86 12.32
CA ILE A 666 -78.26 144.51 13.38
C ILE A 666 -78.85 145.77 14.05
N HIS A 667 -78.13 146.91 14.09
CA HIS A 667 -78.62 148.16 14.66
C HIS A 667 -79.52 149.00 13.74
N SER A 668 -79.57 148.73 12.43
CA SER A 668 -80.37 149.51 11.46
C SER A 668 -81.76 148.93 11.19
N HIS A 669 -82.14 147.80 11.79
CA HIS A 669 -83.50 147.23 11.78
C HIS A 669 -83.95 146.86 13.20
N GLN A 670 -84.40 147.86 13.98
CA GLN A 670 -85.36 147.60 15.05
C GLN A 670 -86.76 147.52 14.45
N HIS A 671 -87.30 146.31 14.30
CA HIS A 671 -88.69 145.91 14.58
C HIS A 671 -88.84 144.42 14.21
N HIS A 672 -89.35 143.63 15.16
CA HIS A 672 -89.53 142.16 15.16
C HIS A 672 -88.33 141.33 15.60
N CYS A 673 -88.05 141.35 16.90
CA CYS A 673 -87.32 140.29 17.58
C CYS A 673 -88.32 139.34 18.26
N PHE A 674 -88.49 138.15 17.69
CA PHE A 674 -89.04 136.98 18.38
C PHE A 674 -87.85 136.12 18.86
N PRO A 675 -87.84 135.65 20.12
CA PRO A 675 -86.72 134.91 20.68
C PRO A 675 -86.81 133.42 20.30
N CYS A 676 -85.73 132.85 19.76
CA CYS A 676 -85.59 131.39 19.65
C CYS A 676 -84.23 130.91 20.18
N VAL A 677 -84.26 130.56 21.47
CA VAL A 677 -83.65 129.38 22.11
C VAL A 677 -82.27 128.92 21.62
N CYS A 678 -81.24 129.18 22.41
CA CYS A 678 -80.05 128.32 22.51
C CYS A 678 -80.13 127.54 23.84
N LEU A 679 -80.35 126.23 23.72
CA LEU A 679 -80.31 125.27 24.82
C LEU A 679 -78.85 124.92 25.14
N LYS A 680 -78.50 125.10 26.42
CA LYS A 680 -77.44 124.38 27.11
C LYS A 680 -77.81 122.89 27.19
N ASP A 681 -76.83 122.01 27.04
CA ASP A 681 -76.62 120.81 27.88
C ASP A 681 -75.21 120.28 27.59
N VAL A 682 -74.25 120.48 28.49
CA VAL A 682 -73.95 119.66 29.69
C VAL A 682 -73.45 118.27 29.29
N ALA A 683 -72.13 118.14 29.39
CA ALA A 683 -71.41 116.89 29.46
C ALA A 683 -71.84 116.08 30.70
N ARG A 684 -72.16 114.80 30.50
CA ARG A 684 -71.90 113.75 31.49
C ARG A 684 -71.74 112.40 30.80
N ALA A 685 -70.77 111.66 31.31
CA ALA A 685 -70.25 110.36 30.87
C ALA A 685 -71.31 109.28 30.62
N PRO A 686 -70.87 108.15 30.04
CA PRO A 686 -71.12 106.87 30.70
C PRO A 686 -69.84 106.04 30.88
N GLU A 687 -69.60 105.71 32.14
CA GLU A 687 -69.13 104.43 32.70
C GLU A 687 -68.51 103.40 31.73
N GLU A 688 -67.18 103.28 31.81
CA GLU A 688 -66.45 102.07 31.46
C GLU A 688 -66.45 101.11 32.66
N HIS A 689 -67.09 99.96 32.54
CA HIS A 689 -66.81 98.78 33.37
C HIS A 689 -66.73 97.55 32.46
N SER A 690 -65.52 96.99 32.30
CA SER A 690 -65.33 95.54 32.44
C SER A 690 -63.87 95.15 32.71
N GLN A 691 -63.63 94.82 33.99
CA GLN A 691 -62.82 93.71 34.49
C GLN A 691 -61.36 93.56 34.02
N ARG A 692 -60.45 94.15 34.82
CA ARG A 692 -59.11 93.61 35.06
C ARG A 692 -59.20 92.37 35.96
N ASN A 693 -58.77 91.22 35.46
CA ASN A 693 -58.22 90.15 36.29
C ASN A 693 -56.71 90.12 36.05
N ILE A 694 -55.94 90.60 37.03
CA ILE A 694 -54.52 90.31 37.16
C ILE A 694 -54.38 89.49 38.43
N GLN A 695 -54.18 88.19 38.28
CA GLN A 695 -53.73 87.32 39.35
C GLN A 695 -52.26 86.99 39.08
N LEU A 696 -51.43 87.35 40.05
CA LEU A 696 -50.01 87.03 40.16
C LEU A 696 -49.81 85.55 40.53
N LEU A 697 -48.67 85.03 40.07
CA LEU A 697 -47.79 83.96 40.59
C LEU A 697 -47.86 82.54 39.99
N HIS A 698 -46.63 82.14 39.59
CA HIS A 698 -46.04 80.82 39.33
C HIS A 698 -46.25 80.11 37.99
#